data_AF-A0A0A2GXU7-F1
#
_entry.id   AF-A0A0A2GXU7-F1
#
_cell.length_a   1.000
_cell.length_b   1.000
_cell.length_c   1.000
_cell.angle_alpha   90.00
_cell.angle_beta   90.00
_cell.angle_gamma   90.00
#
_symmetry.space_group_name_H-M   'P 1'
#
loop_
_entity.id
_entity.type
_entity.pdbx_description
1 polymer ?
#
loop_
_entity_poly.entity_id
_entity_poly.type
_entity_poly.pdbx_seq_one_letter_code
_entity_poly.pdbx_strand_id
1 'polypeptide(L)'
;MILESYINGHWVKGDDSNTRNMYDAITGDVIGLTSTEGLDIASALQFGRDNGKALRDMTFHQRGNMIKKLALYLNKRKEQFYEISYKTGATRADSWVDIEGGFGNLFANASLRKLFPDQSYAVEGDAIDLSRGGRFMAHHILVPKKGVAVHINAFNFPVWGMLEKCAVNWMAGMPAVVLPAPQTAFLTEAVVREIINSGILPKGALQLLSGLTTSILDTVNSQDVVTFTGSAHTGRKLKVHPRLTEESVPFTMEADSLNASILGPDAVPGTPEFAIFIKEVRKEITSKCGQKCTAIRRVIVPENLMEDVQIALGKQLERTVIGDPKLREVRMGALINNDQRDAIKTQIAKIAQTADMVYGSTDTIEAMGADGAKGAFMSPIVMRENNPFKNTQVHEIEAFGPVTTLMPYNGVEEAIELAQMGKGSLVSSVVTADDAFAKAYTIEAASHHGRILTLNRDSAPQSTGHGSPLPLLVHGGPGRAGGGEEMGGIRGIKHYMQRCAVQGSPTSLTEITGIYQPNGDYKEAEQHPFAYHYEDIKPGMSLKTHKRTITDNDIQNFANLTWDHFYAHTDITSLDGSIFEKRTAHGYFIISAAAGLFVYPNKGPVSANYGLEDIRFLRPLYHNDTIYVRLTCKEKRERDVSGREHPSGIVKWYVEVFDAEPVDYENGKTDEEAEALVAVATILTMVEKKQTTFVEMTESRIDTCLSKLNQDTKPVWGTMTPQQMVEHLELTYRIAAGEIQDFEVATPDKVLDKVAATLWDYKKMPRDYNFPLYEAGIQPALQHKDLDEAKKAMLDARKAYLDFYKKNKRATTNNAVFGELNNYEWYLMERKHLNHHFEQFNLID
;
A
#
# COMPACT_ATOMS: atom_id res chain seq x y z
N MET A 1 8.73 -32.68 -19.06
CA MET A 1 7.35 -32.12 -18.95
C MET A 1 7.37 -30.70 -19.50
N ILE A 2 6.37 -30.31 -20.30
CA ILE A 2 6.23 -28.93 -20.79
C ILE A 2 5.39 -28.16 -19.78
N LEU A 3 5.86 -26.98 -19.37
CA LEU A 3 5.20 -26.08 -18.43
C LEU A 3 3.91 -25.52 -19.04
N GLU A 4 2.83 -25.52 -18.26
CA GLU A 4 1.53 -25.02 -18.72
C GLU A 4 1.45 -23.50 -18.67
N SER A 5 0.69 -22.93 -19.61
CA SER A 5 0.21 -21.55 -19.59
C SER A 5 -1.19 -21.50 -18.98
N TYR A 6 -1.58 -20.36 -18.39
CA TYR A 6 -2.95 -20.12 -17.92
C TYR A 6 -3.62 -19.11 -18.83
N ILE A 7 -4.47 -19.60 -19.74
CA ILE A 7 -5.15 -18.79 -20.76
C ILE A 7 -6.66 -19.05 -20.70
N ASN A 8 -7.44 -17.99 -20.82
CA ASN A 8 -8.92 -18.02 -20.84
C ASN A 8 -9.54 -18.74 -19.62
N GLY A 9 -8.86 -18.71 -18.48
CA GLY A 9 -9.30 -19.38 -17.26
C GLY A 9 -8.92 -20.86 -17.16
N HIS A 10 -8.08 -21.38 -18.04
CA HIS A 10 -7.69 -22.79 -18.07
C HIS A 10 -6.18 -22.96 -18.18
N TRP A 11 -5.66 -24.05 -17.59
CA TRP A 11 -4.29 -24.48 -17.78
C TRP A 11 -4.17 -25.24 -19.11
N VAL A 12 -3.27 -24.78 -19.98
CA VAL A 12 -3.08 -25.31 -21.33
C VAL A 12 -1.60 -25.46 -21.61
N LYS A 13 -1.22 -26.61 -22.16
CA LYS A 13 0.16 -26.90 -22.57
C LYS A 13 0.37 -26.49 -24.03
N GLY A 14 1.51 -25.85 -24.33
CA GLY A 14 1.91 -25.58 -25.72
C GLY A 14 2.44 -26.82 -26.44
N ASP A 15 2.54 -26.73 -27.76
CA ASP A 15 3.03 -27.81 -28.62
C ASP A 15 4.53 -28.08 -28.41
N ASP A 16 4.99 -29.26 -28.79
CA ASP A 16 6.38 -29.68 -28.65
C ASP A 16 7.27 -29.32 -29.85
N SER A 17 6.71 -28.61 -30.84
CA SER A 17 7.39 -28.23 -32.09
C SER A 17 8.57 -27.28 -31.90
N ASN A 18 8.50 -26.38 -30.91
CA ASN A 18 9.57 -25.43 -30.57
C ASN A 18 9.63 -25.21 -29.06
N THR A 19 10.39 -26.08 -28.38
CA THR A 19 10.54 -26.04 -26.92
C THR A 19 11.89 -25.46 -26.50
N ARG A 20 11.93 -24.91 -25.28
CA ARG A 20 13.18 -24.51 -24.63
C ARG A 20 13.39 -25.26 -23.32
N ASN A 21 14.62 -25.68 -23.10
CA ASN A 21 15.01 -26.33 -21.85
C ASN A 21 15.05 -25.33 -20.69
N MET A 22 14.49 -25.75 -19.56
CA MET A 22 14.75 -25.17 -18.24
C MET A 22 15.75 -26.07 -17.53
N TYR A 23 16.76 -25.46 -16.90
CA TYR A 23 17.84 -26.18 -16.24
C TYR A 23 17.78 -25.97 -14.73
N ASP A 24 18.22 -26.97 -13.96
CA ASP A 24 18.65 -26.76 -12.58
C ASP A 24 20.01 -26.06 -12.59
N ALA A 25 20.09 -24.87 -11.99
CA ALA A 25 21.31 -24.07 -11.94
C ALA A 25 22.46 -24.75 -11.20
N ILE A 26 22.17 -25.68 -10.28
CA ILE A 26 23.15 -26.35 -9.43
C ILE A 26 23.71 -27.60 -10.10
N THR A 27 22.87 -28.38 -10.78
CA THR A 27 23.29 -29.65 -11.39
C THR A 27 23.48 -29.58 -12.90
N GLY A 28 22.91 -28.59 -13.57
CA GLY A 28 22.88 -28.47 -15.03
C GLY A 28 21.86 -29.38 -15.72
N ASP A 29 21.05 -30.14 -14.97
CA ASP A 29 20.07 -31.08 -15.52
C ASP A 29 18.85 -30.35 -16.09
N VAL A 30 18.23 -30.91 -17.14
CA VAL A 30 16.97 -30.39 -17.67
C VAL A 30 15.82 -30.77 -16.73
N ILE A 31 15.16 -29.77 -16.14
CA ILE A 31 14.05 -29.95 -15.19
C ILE A 31 12.68 -29.79 -15.83
N GLY A 32 12.61 -29.23 -17.04
CA GLY A 32 11.37 -29.04 -17.77
C GLY A 32 11.57 -28.32 -19.09
N LEU A 33 10.48 -28.14 -19.82
CA LEU A 33 10.43 -27.47 -21.12
C LEU A 33 9.41 -26.33 -21.06
N THR A 34 9.62 -25.27 -21.84
CA THR A 34 8.61 -24.22 -22.05
C THR A 34 8.23 -24.14 -23.53
N SER A 35 6.96 -23.84 -23.82
CA SER A 35 6.47 -23.63 -25.19
C SER A 35 5.20 -22.77 -25.17
N THR A 36 5.14 -21.83 -26.12
CA THR A 36 3.92 -21.06 -26.43
C THR A 36 3.34 -21.42 -27.80
N GLU A 37 3.94 -22.37 -28.51
CA GLU A 37 3.44 -22.80 -29.81
C GLU A 37 2.05 -23.45 -29.65
N GLY A 38 1.19 -23.24 -30.65
CA GLY A 38 -0.19 -23.75 -30.63
C GLY A 38 -1.15 -23.02 -29.68
N LEU A 39 -0.67 -22.08 -28.86
CA LEU A 39 -1.51 -21.31 -27.95
C LEU A 39 -2.17 -20.11 -28.64
N ASP A 40 -3.46 -19.89 -28.38
CA ASP A 40 -4.17 -18.68 -28.79
C ASP A 40 -3.85 -17.51 -27.85
N ILE A 41 -2.69 -16.89 -28.07
CA ILE A 41 -2.19 -15.77 -27.25
C ILE A 41 -3.11 -14.54 -27.34
N ALA A 42 -3.68 -14.26 -28.52
CA ALA A 42 -4.57 -13.13 -28.73
C ALA A 42 -5.83 -13.24 -27.85
N SER A 43 -6.39 -14.44 -27.75
CA SER A 43 -7.54 -14.69 -26.87
C SER A 43 -7.23 -14.45 -25.39
N ALA A 44 -6.00 -14.73 -24.93
CA ALA A 44 -5.61 -14.48 -23.55
C ALA A 44 -5.68 -12.99 -23.19
N LEU A 45 -5.21 -12.12 -24.09
CA LEU A 45 -5.35 -10.66 -23.93
C LEU A 45 -6.82 -10.26 -23.96
N GLN A 46 -7.58 -10.75 -24.95
CA GLN A 46 -9.00 -10.39 -25.10
C GLN A 46 -9.84 -10.79 -23.89
N PHE A 47 -9.64 -11.99 -23.35
CA PHE A 47 -10.34 -12.47 -22.17
C PHE A 47 -10.07 -11.59 -20.93
N GLY A 48 -8.85 -11.06 -20.80
CA GLY A 48 -8.54 -10.06 -19.79
C GLY A 48 -9.37 -8.79 -19.98
N ARG A 49 -9.45 -8.25 -21.20
CA ARG A 49 -10.24 -7.05 -21.52
C ARG A 49 -11.72 -7.25 -21.22
N ASP A 50 -12.28 -8.39 -21.64
CA ASP A 50 -13.70 -8.73 -21.50
C ASP A 50 -14.11 -8.87 -20.02
N ASN A 51 -13.26 -9.46 -19.19
CA ASN A 51 -13.55 -9.69 -17.77
C ASN A 51 -13.00 -8.59 -16.84
N GLY A 52 -12.16 -7.68 -17.34
CA GLY A 52 -11.53 -6.63 -16.55
C GLY A 52 -12.51 -5.64 -15.90
N LYS A 53 -13.78 -5.61 -16.35
CA LYS A 53 -14.83 -4.79 -15.72
C LYS A 53 -14.99 -5.11 -14.23
N ALA A 54 -14.82 -6.36 -13.83
CA ALA A 54 -14.92 -6.76 -12.43
C ALA A 54 -13.93 -6.01 -11.52
N LEU A 55 -12.71 -5.75 -12.00
CA LEU A 55 -11.73 -4.93 -11.27
C LEU A 55 -12.08 -3.45 -11.32
N ARG A 56 -12.57 -2.95 -12.46
CA ARG A 56 -12.93 -1.53 -12.63
C ARG A 56 -14.15 -1.11 -11.83
N ASP A 57 -15.09 -2.02 -11.58
CA ASP A 57 -16.26 -1.76 -10.76
C ASP A 57 -15.93 -1.71 -9.26
N MET A 58 -14.84 -2.36 -8.84
CA MET A 58 -14.38 -2.29 -7.46
C MET A 58 -13.85 -0.89 -7.13
N THR A 59 -14.00 -0.45 -5.89
CA THR A 59 -13.31 0.74 -5.38
C THR A 59 -11.83 0.46 -5.11
N PHE A 60 -11.00 1.50 -5.00
CA PHE A 60 -9.61 1.31 -4.55
C PHE A 60 -9.51 0.58 -3.21
N HIS A 61 -10.44 0.80 -2.27
CA HIS A 61 -10.47 0.10 -0.99
C HIS A 61 -10.76 -1.39 -1.16
N GLN A 62 -11.72 -1.73 -2.02
CA GLN A 62 -12.02 -3.14 -2.33
C GLN A 62 -10.83 -3.83 -3.02
N ARG A 63 -10.19 -3.18 -4.00
CA ARG A 63 -8.99 -3.72 -4.67
C ARG A 63 -7.83 -3.90 -3.70
N GLY A 64 -7.57 -2.93 -2.83
CA GLY A 64 -6.52 -3.06 -1.82
C GLY A 64 -6.79 -4.15 -0.79
N ASN A 65 -8.04 -4.33 -0.36
CA ASN A 65 -8.42 -5.42 0.54
C ASN A 65 -8.31 -6.80 -0.14
N MET A 66 -8.67 -6.91 -1.43
CA MET A 66 -8.48 -8.11 -2.24
C MET A 66 -6.99 -8.49 -2.31
N ILE A 67 -6.12 -7.53 -2.64
CA ILE A 67 -4.67 -7.74 -2.72
C ILE A 67 -4.09 -8.12 -1.35
N LYS A 68 -4.54 -7.48 -0.26
CA LYS A 68 -4.15 -7.85 1.12
C LYS A 68 -4.53 -9.30 1.44
N LYS A 69 -5.74 -9.73 1.06
CA LYS A 69 -6.21 -11.11 1.25
C LYS A 69 -5.32 -12.09 0.49
N LEU A 70 -4.92 -11.76 -0.74
CA LEU A 70 -4.01 -12.56 -1.54
C LEU A 70 -2.61 -12.67 -0.90
N ALA A 71 -2.06 -11.55 -0.42
CA ALA A 71 -0.77 -11.54 0.27
C ALA A 71 -0.75 -12.47 1.51
N LEU A 72 -1.83 -12.43 2.32
CA LEU A 72 -1.99 -13.32 3.47
C LEU A 72 -2.12 -14.79 3.07
N TYR A 73 -2.78 -15.08 1.96
CA TYR A 73 -2.92 -16.43 1.43
C TYR A 73 -1.56 -17.01 1.01
N LEU A 74 -0.80 -16.26 0.21
CA LEU A 74 0.51 -16.69 -0.31
C LEU A 74 1.56 -16.83 0.81
N ASN A 75 1.57 -15.89 1.78
CA ASN A 75 2.53 -15.93 2.87
C ASN A 75 2.39 -17.20 3.75
N LYS A 76 1.17 -17.73 3.90
CA LYS A 76 0.92 -19.01 4.60
C LYS A 76 1.44 -20.24 3.85
N ARG A 77 1.85 -20.08 2.59
CA ARG A 77 2.23 -21.15 1.66
C ARG A 77 3.65 -21.01 1.14
N LYS A 78 4.43 -20.08 1.68
CA LYS A 78 5.71 -19.67 1.13
C LYS A 78 6.78 -20.76 1.08
N GLU A 79 6.76 -21.71 2.01
CA GLU A 79 7.83 -22.72 2.13
C GLU A 79 7.97 -23.60 0.88
N GLN A 80 6.87 -23.94 0.20
CA GLN A 80 6.94 -24.73 -1.03
C GLN A 80 7.68 -23.99 -2.17
N PHE A 81 7.61 -22.65 -2.20
CA PHE A 81 8.26 -21.85 -3.23
C PHE A 81 9.77 -21.79 -3.03
N TYR A 82 10.26 -21.91 -1.80
CA TYR A 82 11.69 -21.98 -1.53
C TYR A 82 12.31 -23.27 -2.08
N GLU A 83 11.63 -24.41 -1.93
CA GLU A 83 12.10 -25.69 -2.49
C GLU A 83 12.24 -25.62 -4.02
N ILE A 84 11.32 -24.91 -4.68
CA ILE A 84 11.38 -24.67 -6.12
C ILE A 84 12.50 -23.67 -6.46
N SER A 85 12.63 -22.60 -5.66
CA SER A 85 13.60 -21.51 -5.88
C SER A 85 15.06 -21.96 -5.81
N TYR A 86 15.40 -23.00 -5.05
CA TYR A 86 16.78 -23.53 -5.02
C TYR A 86 17.30 -23.95 -6.41
N LYS A 87 16.41 -24.40 -7.31
CA LYS A 87 16.76 -24.76 -8.69
C LYS A 87 17.20 -23.55 -9.54
N THR A 88 16.91 -22.33 -9.08
CA THR A 88 17.42 -21.08 -9.69
C THR A 88 18.86 -20.76 -9.30
N GLY A 89 19.44 -21.55 -8.39
CA GLY A 89 20.77 -21.31 -7.83
C GLY A 89 20.79 -20.33 -6.65
N ALA A 90 19.63 -19.78 -6.25
CA ALA A 90 19.55 -18.83 -5.15
C ALA A 90 19.65 -19.50 -3.77
N THR A 91 20.37 -18.87 -2.84
CA THR A 91 20.35 -19.23 -1.41
C THR A 91 18.99 -18.89 -0.79
N ARG A 92 18.68 -19.42 0.39
CA ARG A 92 17.43 -19.06 1.09
C ARG A 92 17.28 -17.56 1.31
N ALA A 93 18.37 -16.85 1.64
CA ALA A 93 18.33 -15.40 1.83
C ALA A 93 18.07 -14.65 0.50
N ASP A 94 18.61 -15.15 -0.60
CA ASP A 94 18.38 -14.60 -1.93
C ASP A 94 16.95 -14.88 -2.43
N SER A 95 16.42 -16.09 -2.17
CA SER A 95 15.03 -16.46 -2.45
C SER A 95 14.05 -15.68 -1.59
N TRP A 96 14.43 -15.30 -0.36
CA TRP A 96 13.60 -14.47 0.51
C TRP A 96 13.32 -13.09 -0.13
N VAL A 97 14.33 -12.50 -0.78
CA VAL A 97 14.16 -11.22 -1.50
C VAL A 97 13.17 -11.37 -2.66
N ASP A 98 13.22 -12.47 -3.42
CA ASP A 98 12.30 -12.70 -4.54
C ASP A 98 10.87 -13.06 -4.08
N ILE A 99 10.74 -14.04 -3.18
CA ILE A 99 9.46 -14.58 -2.75
C ILE A 99 8.76 -13.62 -1.79
N GLU A 100 9.39 -13.31 -0.66
CA GLU A 100 8.78 -12.48 0.38
C GLU A 100 8.81 -11.00 0.00
N GLY A 101 9.80 -10.56 -0.78
CA GLY A 101 9.76 -9.23 -1.39
C GLY A 101 8.59 -9.08 -2.38
N GLY A 102 8.29 -10.11 -3.18
CA GLY A 102 7.11 -10.15 -4.05
C GLY A 102 5.80 -10.10 -3.26
N PHE A 103 5.68 -10.86 -2.17
CA PHE A 103 4.50 -10.80 -1.30
C PHE A 103 4.40 -9.48 -0.54
N GLY A 104 5.53 -8.89 -0.15
CA GLY A 104 5.63 -7.58 0.45
C GLY A 104 5.09 -6.47 -0.45
N ASN A 105 5.31 -6.56 -1.77
CA ASN A 105 4.73 -5.64 -2.76
C ASN A 105 3.20 -5.63 -2.73
N LEU A 106 2.56 -6.79 -2.54
CA LEU A 106 1.11 -6.89 -2.38
C LEU A 106 0.66 -6.15 -1.12
N PHE A 107 1.33 -6.33 0.02
CA PHE A 107 0.99 -5.60 1.26
C PHE A 107 1.19 -4.09 1.15
N ALA A 108 2.29 -3.65 0.53
CA ALA A 108 2.58 -2.24 0.35
C ALA A 108 1.51 -1.56 -0.52
N ASN A 109 1.20 -2.14 -1.68
CA ASN A 109 0.17 -1.61 -2.59
C ASN A 109 -1.24 -1.68 -1.97
N ALA A 110 -1.57 -2.76 -1.25
CA ALA A 110 -2.82 -2.84 -0.52
C ALA A 110 -2.98 -1.71 0.51
N SER A 111 -1.88 -1.25 1.10
CA SER A 111 -1.89 -0.17 2.09
C SER A 111 -2.10 1.20 1.44
N LEU A 112 -1.69 1.39 0.17
CA LEU A 112 -1.92 2.62 -0.59
C LEU A 112 -3.40 2.94 -0.78
N ARG A 113 -4.31 1.96 -0.67
CA ARG A 113 -5.76 2.20 -0.76
C ARG A 113 -6.26 3.32 0.16
N LYS A 114 -5.60 3.51 1.31
CA LYS A 114 -5.91 4.56 2.30
C LYS A 114 -5.67 5.98 1.77
N LEU A 115 -4.85 6.12 0.72
CA LEU A 115 -4.54 7.38 0.08
C LEU A 115 -5.50 7.68 -1.10
N PHE A 116 -6.35 6.71 -1.47
CA PHE A 116 -7.35 6.85 -2.52
C PHE A 116 -8.74 7.06 -1.92
N PRO A 117 -9.70 7.59 -2.69
CA PRO A 117 -11.11 7.62 -2.29
C PRO A 117 -11.71 6.22 -2.35
N ASP A 118 -12.86 6.03 -1.67
CA ASP A 118 -13.69 4.82 -1.82
C ASP A 118 -14.53 4.87 -3.09
N GLN A 119 -13.86 5.03 -4.22
CA GLN A 119 -14.41 5.09 -5.56
C GLN A 119 -13.58 4.23 -6.51
N SER A 120 -14.11 3.96 -7.70
CA SER A 120 -13.41 3.20 -8.75
C SER A 120 -12.33 4.01 -9.48
N TYR A 121 -12.42 5.34 -9.41
CA TYR A 121 -11.51 6.33 -9.99
C TYR A 121 -11.00 7.28 -8.90
N ALA A 122 -10.02 8.12 -9.25
CA ALA A 122 -9.41 9.05 -8.32
C ALA A 122 -9.37 10.46 -8.90
N VAL A 123 -9.25 11.43 -8.01
CA VAL A 123 -9.10 12.85 -8.31
C VAL A 123 -7.64 13.23 -8.07
N GLU A 124 -7.02 13.97 -8.98
CA GLU A 124 -5.59 14.30 -8.92
C GLU A 124 -5.34 15.80 -8.87
N GLY A 125 -4.54 16.22 -7.90
CA GLY A 125 -4.16 17.61 -7.69
C GLY A 125 -5.29 18.42 -7.06
N ASP A 126 -5.13 19.74 -7.08
CA ASP A 126 -6.15 20.69 -6.64
C ASP A 126 -7.02 21.12 -7.82
N ALA A 127 -8.19 21.65 -7.49
CA ALA A 127 -9.10 22.21 -8.47
C ALA A 127 -8.55 23.53 -9.05
N ILE A 128 -8.83 23.79 -10.33
CA ILE A 128 -8.29 24.94 -11.07
C ILE A 128 -9.44 25.85 -11.47
N ASP A 129 -9.52 27.06 -10.90
CA ASP A 129 -10.47 28.07 -11.36
C ASP A 129 -10.05 28.60 -12.73
N LEU A 130 -10.98 28.62 -13.68
CA LEU A 130 -10.79 29.08 -15.06
C LEU A 130 -11.65 30.32 -15.37
N SER A 131 -12.26 30.93 -14.35
CA SER A 131 -13.22 32.00 -14.50
C SER A 131 -13.06 33.12 -13.49
N ARG A 132 -13.47 34.33 -13.85
CA ARG A 132 -13.66 35.40 -12.87
C ARG A 132 -14.93 35.08 -12.07
N GLY A 133 -14.79 34.87 -10.76
CA GLY A 133 -15.91 34.55 -9.87
C GLY A 133 -16.16 33.05 -9.65
N GLY A 134 -15.27 32.16 -10.10
CA GLY A 134 -15.29 30.75 -9.69
C GLY A 134 -16.47 29.91 -10.18
N ARG A 135 -17.11 30.25 -11.31
CA ARG A 135 -18.28 29.53 -11.85
C ARG A 135 -17.94 28.54 -12.98
N PHE A 136 -16.72 28.56 -13.50
CA PHE A 136 -16.20 27.59 -14.45
C PHE A 136 -14.77 27.21 -14.09
N MET A 137 -14.52 25.91 -13.95
CA MET A 137 -13.29 25.38 -13.40
C MET A 137 -12.93 24.03 -14.03
N ALA A 138 -11.74 23.53 -13.71
CA ALA A 138 -11.24 22.24 -14.15
C ALA A 138 -10.70 21.40 -13.00
N HIS A 139 -10.69 20.08 -13.21
CA HIS A 139 -9.97 19.14 -12.36
C HIS A 139 -9.41 18.00 -13.20
N HIS A 140 -8.33 17.37 -12.74
CA HIS A 140 -7.88 16.11 -13.30
C HIS A 140 -8.51 14.93 -12.55
N ILE A 141 -8.99 13.94 -13.30
CA ILE A 141 -9.37 12.63 -12.79
C ILE A 141 -8.45 11.55 -13.37
N LEU A 142 -8.30 10.46 -12.64
CA LEU A 142 -7.60 9.25 -13.04
C LEU A 142 -8.62 8.12 -13.07
N VAL A 143 -8.87 7.56 -14.25
CA VAL A 143 -9.79 6.42 -14.45
C VAL A 143 -9.03 5.16 -14.86
N PRO A 144 -9.41 3.96 -14.41
CA PRO A 144 -8.79 2.72 -14.87
C PRO A 144 -8.83 2.58 -16.39
N LYS A 145 -7.71 2.23 -17.03
CA LYS A 145 -7.70 1.90 -18.46
C LYS A 145 -8.55 0.64 -18.73
N LYS A 146 -9.12 0.55 -19.94
CA LYS A 146 -10.02 -0.55 -20.33
C LYS A 146 -9.33 -1.71 -21.05
N GLY A 147 -8.00 -1.76 -21.06
CA GLY A 147 -7.20 -2.84 -21.67
C GLY A 147 -6.65 -3.85 -20.66
N VAL A 148 -5.53 -4.46 -21.02
CA VAL A 148 -4.71 -5.36 -20.17
C VAL A 148 -3.29 -4.84 -19.99
N ALA A 149 -2.68 -5.13 -18.85
CA ALA A 149 -1.27 -4.89 -18.59
C ALA A 149 -0.46 -6.13 -19.02
N VAL A 150 0.40 -5.98 -20.02
CA VAL A 150 1.30 -7.04 -20.49
C VAL A 150 2.65 -6.88 -19.79
N HIS A 151 3.05 -7.87 -19.00
CA HIS A 151 4.31 -7.88 -18.27
C HIS A 151 5.26 -8.91 -18.86
N ILE A 152 6.32 -8.44 -19.53
CA ILE A 152 7.40 -9.28 -20.06
C ILE A 152 8.57 -9.18 -19.09
N ASN A 153 8.82 -10.24 -18.34
CA ASN A 153 9.70 -10.19 -17.17
C ASN A 153 11.04 -10.90 -17.41
N ALA A 154 12.09 -10.48 -16.70
CA ALA A 154 13.40 -11.12 -16.72
C ALA A 154 13.48 -12.36 -15.80
N PHE A 155 14.59 -13.08 -15.90
CA PHE A 155 14.82 -14.35 -15.21
C PHE A 155 15.26 -14.20 -13.74
N ASN A 156 15.73 -13.03 -13.33
CA ASN A 156 16.37 -12.84 -12.03
C ASN A 156 15.38 -12.90 -10.86
N PHE A 157 14.16 -12.38 -11.06
CA PHE A 157 13.12 -12.24 -10.04
C PHE A 157 11.77 -12.77 -10.55
N PRO A 158 11.61 -14.10 -10.69
CA PRO A 158 10.37 -14.70 -11.22
C PRO A 158 9.13 -14.45 -10.34
N VAL A 159 9.28 -14.20 -9.03
CA VAL A 159 8.16 -13.88 -8.14
C VAL A 159 8.04 -12.37 -7.93
N TRP A 160 9.14 -11.71 -7.54
CA TRP A 160 9.13 -10.27 -7.26
C TRP A 160 8.80 -9.46 -8.52
N GLY A 161 9.43 -9.75 -9.66
CA GLY A 161 9.21 -9.00 -10.90
C GLY A 161 7.79 -9.18 -11.47
N MET A 162 7.12 -10.29 -11.15
CA MET A 162 5.69 -10.43 -11.43
C MET A 162 4.85 -9.60 -10.47
N LEU A 163 5.06 -9.78 -9.15
CA LEU A 163 4.15 -9.23 -8.14
C LEU A 163 4.35 -7.74 -7.86
N GLU A 164 5.52 -7.17 -8.13
CA GLU A 164 5.72 -5.73 -8.05
C GLU A 164 4.88 -4.99 -9.11
N LYS A 165 4.76 -5.55 -10.33
CA LYS A 165 3.90 -5.04 -11.40
C LYS A 165 2.43 -5.36 -11.17
N CYS A 166 2.13 -6.64 -10.93
CA CYS A 166 0.77 -7.15 -10.74
C CYS A 166 0.02 -6.41 -9.61
N ALA A 167 0.69 -6.15 -8.49
CA ALA A 167 0.10 -5.43 -7.37
C ALA A 167 -0.37 -4.01 -7.77
N VAL A 168 0.38 -3.35 -8.65
CA VAL A 168 0.15 -1.97 -9.08
C VAL A 168 -1.01 -1.89 -10.09
N ASN A 169 -1.01 -2.71 -11.15
CA ASN A 169 -2.11 -2.67 -12.13
C ASN A 169 -3.43 -3.20 -11.53
N TRP A 170 -3.39 -4.17 -10.61
CA TRP A 170 -4.59 -4.57 -9.88
C TRP A 170 -5.10 -3.46 -8.97
N MET A 171 -4.24 -2.69 -8.30
CA MET A 171 -4.69 -1.50 -7.56
C MET A 171 -5.31 -0.45 -8.48
N ALA A 172 -4.81 -0.30 -9.72
CA ALA A 172 -5.36 0.59 -10.74
C ALA A 172 -6.64 0.07 -11.40
N GLY A 173 -7.04 -1.18 -11.17
CA GLY A 173 -8.25 -1.78 -11.76
C GLY A 173 -8.06 -2.38 -13.16
N MET A 174 -6.83 -2.78 -13.51
CA MET A 174 -6.47 -3.34 -14.81
C MET A 174 -6.04 -4.81 -14.67
N PRO A 175 -6.48 -5.75 -15.52
CA PRO A 175 -6.03 -7.15 -15.53
C PRO A 175 -4.61 -7.29 -16.08
N ALA A 176 -3.92 -8.40 -15.77
CA ALA A 176 -2.54 -8.67 -16.20
C ALA A 176 -2.42 -9.92 -17.09
N VAL A 177 -1.49 -9.87 -18.07
CA VAL A 177 -0.98 -11.02 -18.82
C VAL A 177 0.53 -11.08 -18.60
N VAL A 178 1.02 -12.12 -17.94
CA VAL A 178 2.43 -12.25 -17.54
C VAL A 178 3.15 -13.23 -18.46
N LEU A 179 4.29 -12.80 -19.01
CA LEU A 179 5.22 -13.60 -19.79
C LEU A 179 6.58 -13.61 -19.06
N PRO A 180 6.83 -14.55 -18.14
CA PRO A 180 8.11 -14.68 -17.46
C PRO A 180 9.21 -15.19 -18.41
N ALA A 181 10.46 -14.85 -18.10
CA ALA A 181 11.60 -15.42 -18.80
C ALA A 181 11.60 -16.96 -18.67
N PRO A 182 11.80 -17.71 -19.77
CA PRO A 182 11.70 -19.17 -19.78
C PRO A 182 12.57 -19.89 -18.74
N GLN A 183 13.76 -19.36 -18.46
CA GLN A 183 14.77 -19.99 -17.59
C GLN A 183 14.25 -20.25 -16.18
N THR A 184 13.35 -19.40 -15.68
CA THR A 184 12.81 -19.43 -14.31
C THR A 184 11.29 -19.46 -14.25
N ALA A 185 10.62 -19.67 -15.38
CA ALA A 185 9.17 -19.61 -15.48
C ALA A 185 8.47 -20.61 -14.55
N PHE A 186 9.13 -21.73 -14.21
CA PHE A 186 8.62 -22.74 -13.29
C PHE A 186 8.28 -22.19 -11.89
N LEU A 187 9.01 -21.19 -11.39
CA LEU A 187 8.72 -20.58 -10.08
C LEU A 187 7.56 -19.57 -10.19
N THR A 188 7.53 -18.77 -11.26
CA THR A 188 6.39 -17.88 -11.56
C THR A 188 5.10 -18.69 -11.67
N GLU A 189 5.11 -19.77 -12.46
CA GLU A 189 3.97 -20.65 -12.68
C GLU A 189 3.45 -21.26 -11.38
N ALA A 190 4.32 -21.79 -10.53
CA ALA A 190 3.93 -22.32 -9.23
C ALA A 190 3.22 -21.29 -8.33
N VAL A 191 3.69 -20.03 -8.34
CA VAL A 191 3.03 -18.94 -7.60
C VAL A 191 1.70 -18.55 -8.26
N VAL A 192 1.64 -18.43 -9.58
CA VAL A 192 0.40 -18.14 -10.31
C VAL A 192 -0.65 -19.23 -10.04
N ARG A 193 -0.26 -20.50 -10.00
CA ARG A 193 -1.15 -21.61 -9.68
C ARG A 193 -1.80 -21.44 -8.32
N GLU A 194 -1.04 -21.05 -7.30
CA GLU A 194 -1.60 -20.74 -5.98
C GLU A 194 -2.47 -19.47 -5.97
N ILE A 195 -2.14 -18.45 -6.77
CA ILE A 195 -3.00 -17.27 -6.94
C ILE A 195 -4.36 -17.68 -7.54
N ILE A 196 -4.37 -18.51 -8.59
CA ILE A 196 -5.61 -19.00 -9.22
C ILE A 196 -6.39 -19.90 -8.27
N ASN A 197 -5.73 -20.86 -7.61
CA ASN A 197 -6.36 -21.77 -6.64
C ASN A 197 -7.03 -21.04 -5.47
N SER A 198 -6.53 -19.85 -5.11
CA SER A 198 -7.11 -19.07 -4.02
C SER A 198 -8.53 -18.57 -4.28
N GLY A 199 -8.93 -18.42 -5.55
CA GLY A 199 -10.21 -17.82 -5.94
C GLY A 199 -10.40 -16.36 -5.48
N ILE A 200 -9.31 -15.67 -5.08
CA ILE A 200 -9.39 -14.31 -4.53
C ILE A 200 -9.55 -13.27 -5.64
N LEU A 201 -8.83 -13.44 -6.76
CA LEU A 201 -8.92 -12.54 -7.90
C LEU A 201 -10.16 -12.88 -8.75
N PRO A 202 -10.82 -11.88 -9.35
CA PRO A 202 -11.90 -12.15 -10.29
C PRO A 202 -11.38 -12.86 -11.54
N LYS A 203 -12.25 -13.61 -12.21
CA LYS A 203 -11.96 -14.29 -13.48
C LYS A 203 -11.35 -13.29 -14.47
N GLY A 204 -10.28 -13.69 -15.15
CA GLY A 204 -9.59 -12.87 -16.16
C GLY A 204 -8.67 -11.76 -15.60
N ALA A 205 -8.55 -11.61 -14.28
CA ALA A 205 -7.62 -10.64 -13.68
C ALA A 205 -6.13 -10.97 -13.91
N LEU A 206 -5.82 -12.25 -14.15
CA LEU A 206 -4.47 -12.75 -14.37
C LEU A 206 -4.47 -13.86 -15.42
N GLN A 207 -3.56 -13.76 -16.38
CA GLN A 207 -3.21 -14.79 -17.36
C GLN A 207 -1.69 -15.01 -17.32
N LEU A 208 -1.23 -16.19 -17.71
CA LEU A 208 0.19 -16.57 -17.74
C LEU A 208 0.54 -17.25 -19.07
N LEU A 209 1.66 -16.87 -19.66
CA LEU A 209 2.22 -17.53 -20.84
C LEU A 209 3.60 -18.11 -20.49
N SER A 210 3.74 -19.43 -20.55
CA SER A 210 4.94 -20.15 -20.14
C SER A 210 5.84 -20.48 -21.34
N GLY A 211 6.60 -19.50 -21.81
CA GLY A 211 7.55 -19.66 -22.92
C GLY A 211 8.08 -18.34 -23.46
N LEU A 212 8.45 -18.32 -24.75
CA LEU A 212 8.93 -17.10 -25.41
C LEU A 212 8.10 -16.83 -26.66
N THR A 213 7.55 -15.63 -26.75
CA THR A 213 6.82 -15.19 -27.94
C THR A 213 6.89 -13.67 -28.09
N THR A 214 6.93 -13.19 -29.33
CA THR A 214 6.71 -11.78 -29.66
C THR A 214 5.27 -11.51 -30.07
N SER A 215 4.49 -12.54 -30.42
CA SER A 215 3.11 -12.38 -30.91
C SER A 215 2.13 -11.87 -29.86
N ILE A 216 2.54 -11.89 -28.59
CA ILE A 216 1.82 -11.20 -27.51
C ILE A 216 1.61 -9.70 -27.79
N LEU A 217 2.46 -9.10 -28.64
CA LEU A 217 2.36 -7.70 -29.05
C LEU A 217 1.52 -7.49 -30.32
N ASP A 218 1.11 -8.55 -31.03
CA ASP A 218 0.41 -8.40 -32.32
C ASP A 218 -1.00 -7.84 -32.15
N THR A 219 -1.63 -8.11 -31.00
CA THR A 219 -3.02 -7.76 -30.71
C THR A 219 -3.18 -6.80 -29.54
N VAL A 220 -2.12 -6.09 -29.14
CA VAL A 220 -2.25 -4.98 -28.20
C VAL A 220 -3.00 -3.81 -28.86
N ASN A 221 -3.62 -2.96 -28.05
CA ASN A 221 -4.35 -1.77 -28.50
C ASN A 221 -4.08 -0.57 -27.58
N SER A 222 -4.58 0.61 -27.97
CA SER A 222 -4.37 1.88 -27.27
C SER A 222 -4.79 1.94 -25.79
N GLN A 223 -5.56 0.95 -25.31
CA GLN A 223 -5.97 0.85 -23.90
C GLN A 223 -5.09 -0.08 -23.07
N ASP A 224 -4.20 -0.84 -23.69
CA ASP A 224 -3.26 -1.72 -23.01
C ASP A 224 -2.03 -0.93 -22.51
N VAL A 225 -1.24 -1.58 -21.67
CA VAL A 225 0.08 -1.08 -21.21
C VAL A 225 1.05 -2.23 -21.29
N VAL A 226 2.24 -1.99 -21.86
CA VAL A 226 3.31 -2.98 -21.93
C VAL A 226 4.44 -2.56 -21.01
N THR A 227 4.86 -3.47 -20.14
CA THR A 227 5.98 -3.28 -19.23
C THR A 227 7.01 -4.39 -19.46
N PHE A 228 8.22 -4.01 -19.86
CA PHE A 228 9.31 -4.92 -20.17
C PHE A 228 10.47 -4.76 -19.18
N THR A 229 10.97 -5.88 -18.67
CA THR A 229 12.24 -5.98 -17.95
C THR A 229 13.14 -7.00 -18.64
N GLY A 230 14.36 -6.60 -19.00
CA GLY A 230 15.34 -7.49 -19.61
C GLY A 230 16.48 -6.74 -20.30
N SER A 231 17.15 -7.35 -21.27
CA SER A 231 18.30 -6.69 -21.90
C SER A 231 17.89 -5.48 -22.75
N ALA A 232 18.75 -4.45 -22.79
CA ALA A 232 18.51 -3.24 -23.57
C ALA A 232 18.33 -3.53 -25.08
N HIS A 233 19.03 -4.54 -25.58
CA HIS A 233 18.88 -5.02 -26.96
C HIS A 233 17.48 -5.56 -27.25
N THR A 234 16.97 -6.43 -26.37
CA THR A 234 15.63 -7.02 -26.54
C THR A 234 14.55 -5.97 -26.35
N GLY A 235 14.67 -5.13 -25.32
CA GLY A 235 13.72 -4.04 -25.05
C GLY A 235 13.61 -3.07 -26.24
N ARG A 236 14.73 -2.67 -26.85
CA ARG A 236 14.72 -1.83 -28.06
C ARG A 236 14.03 -2.51 -29.24
N LYS A 237 14.24 -3.80 -29.45
CA LYS A 237 13.56 -4.57 -30.52
C LYS A 237 12.05 -4.64 -30.31
N LEU A 238 11.61 -4.85 -29.06
CA LEU A 238 10.18 -4.88 -28.73
C LEU A 238 9.56 -3.48 -28.83
N LYS A 239 10.26 -2.44 -28.39
CA LYS A 239 9.77 -1.05 -28.40
C LYS A 239 9.43 -0.54 -29.80
N VAL A 240 10.11 -1.04 -30.84
CA VAL A 240 9.85 -0.68 -32.25
C VAL A 240 8.81 -1.57 -32.93
N HIS A 241 8.09 -2.41 -32.18
CA HIS A 241 7.05 -3.25 -32.75
C HIS A 241 5.97 -2.39 -33.45
N PRO A 242 5.59 -2.69 -34.71
CA PRO A 242 4.68 -1.85 -35.49
C PRO A 242 3.36 -1.56 -34.77
N ARG A 243 2.78 -2.58 -34.13
CA ARG A 243 1.52 -2.45 -33.40
C ARG A 243 1.58 -1.45 -32.24
N LEU A 244 2.71 -1.39 -31.51
CA LEU A 244 2.86 -0.44 -30.40
C LEU A 244 2.84 1.00 -30.91
N THR A 245 3.45 1.24 -32.06
CA THR A 245 3.51 2.57 -32.67
C THR A 245 2.16 2.96 -33.29
N GLU A 246 1.52 2.04 -33.99
CA GLU A 246 0.19 2.22 -34.60
C GLU A 246 -0.86 2.59 -33.55
N GLU A 247 -0.89 1.86 -32.44
CA GLU A 247 -1.89 2.03 -31.37
C GLU A 247 -1.43 3.02 -30.27
N SER A 248 -0.21 3.56 -30.38
CA SER A 248 0.41 4.43 -29.37
C SER A 248 0.36 3.84 -27.96
N VAL A 249 0.66 2.54 -27.84
CA VAL A 249 0.60 1.81 -26.58
C VAL A 249 1.75 2.24 -25.67
N PRO A 250 1.49 2.63 -24.40
CA PRO A 250 2.54 2.90 -23.44
C PRO A 250 3.47 1.69 -23.27
N PHE A 251 4.77 1.89 -23.53
CA PHE A 251 5.81 0.87 -23.37
C PHE A 251 6.84 1.34 -22.33
N THR A 252 6.77 0.76 -21.14
CA THR A 252 7.73 0.99 -20.05
C THR A 252 8.85 -0.03 -20.17
N MET A 253 10.10 0.45 -20.14
CA MET A 253 11.28 -0.38 -20.31
C MET A 253 12.23 -0.19 -19.13
N GLU A 254 12.50 -1.28 -18.43
CA GLU A 254 13.63 -1.42 -17.50
C GLU A 254 14.67 -2.34 -18.15
N ALA A 255 15.91 -1.87 -18.20
CA ALA A 255 17.00 -2.54 -18.92
C ALA A 255 18.32 -2.55 -18.15
N ASP A 256 19.34 -3.14 -18.77
CA ASP A 256 20.74 -3.20 -18.32
C ASP A 256 21.20 -1.89 -17.66
N SER A 257 21.96 -1.98 -16.56
CA SER A 257 22.35 -0.80 -15.78
C SER A 257 23.69 -0.94 -15.08
N LEU A 258 24.58 0.03 -15.30
CA LEU A 258 25.88 0.09 -14.64
C LEU A 258 25.81 0.96 -13.37
N ASN A 259 25.12 0.43 -12.35
CA ASN A 259 24.94 1.12 -11.07
C ASN A 259 26.29 1.42 -10.39
N ALA A 260 26.34 2.54 -9.69
CA ALA A 260 27.55 3.04 -9.07
C ALA A 260 27.48 3.05 -7.53
N SER A 261 28.64 2.96 -6.88
CA SER A 261 28.78 3.25 -5.45
C SER A 261 30.00 4.13 -5.24
N ILE A 262 29.79 5.29 -4.62
CA ILE A 262 30.79 6.34 -4.42
C ILE A 262 31.22 6.31 -2.96
N LEU A 263 32.53 6.24 -2.72
CA LEU A 263 33.11 6.46 -1.41
C LEU A 263 33.44 7.96 -1.24
N GLY A 264 32.96 8.60 -0.18
CA GLY A 264 33.33 9.97 0.16
C GLY A 264 34.79 10.06 0.64
N PRO A 265 35.44 11.23 0.49
CA PRO A 265 36.86 11.41 0.85
C PRO A 265 37.12 11.30 2.37
N ASP A 266 36.11 11.53 3.20
CA ASP A 266 36.14 11.40 4.66
C ASP A 266 36.05 9.93 5.13
N ALA A 267 35.54 9.04 4.28
CA ALA A 267 35.32 7.64 4.58
C ALA A 267 36.61 6.82 4.39
N VAL A 268 37.62 7.09 5.23
CA VAL A 268 38.94 6.43 5.21
C VAL A 268 38.97 5.16 6.07
N PRO A 269 39.97 4.25 5.90
CA PRO A 269 40.12 3.07 6.74
C PRO A 269 40.06 3.39 8.25
N GLY A 270 39.28 2.61 8.99
CA GLY A 270 39.04 2.82 10.42
C GLY A 270 37.78 3.64 10.74
N THR A 271 37.19 4.31 9.76
CA THR A 271 35.88 4.95 9.93
C THR A 271 34.73 3.95 9.77
N PRO A 272 33.57 4.20 10.42
CA PRO A 272 32.34 3.45 10.15
C PRO A 272 31.93 3.46 8.67
N GLU A 273 32.08 4.60 8.01
CA GLU A 273 31.67 4.81 6.61
C GLU A 273 32.45 3.89 5.66
N PHE A 274 33.77 3.77 5.84
CA PHE A 274 34.58 2.84 5.05
C PHE A 274 34.12 1.39 5.24
N ALA A 275 33.86 0.97 6.49
CA ALA A 275 33.36 -0.37 6.77
C ALA A 275 31.97 -0.64 6.16
N ILE A 276 31.08 0.37 6.17
CA ILE A 276 29.77 0.32 5.53
C ILE A 276 29.91 0.16 4.02
N PHE A 277 30.76 0.96 3.39
CA PHE A 277 31.00 0.90 1.94
C PHE A 277 31.48 -0.49 1.49
N ILE A 278 32.52 -1.03 2.14
CA ILE A 278 33.04 -2.36 1.81
C ILE A 278 31.97 -3.44 1.99
N LYS A 279 31.18 -3.36 3.08
CA LYS A 279 30.10 -4.31 3.35
C LYS A 279 29.02 -4.24 2.26
N GLU A 280 28.62 -3.05 1.84
CA GLU A 280 27.55 -2.87 0.85
C GLU A 280 28.00 -3.32 -0.54
N VAL A 281 29.21 -2.96 -0.96
CA VAL A 281 29.80 -3.43 -2.23
C VAL A 281 29.89 -4.97 -2.24
N ARG A 282 30.43 -5.59 -1.18
CA ARG A 282 30.51 -7.05 -1.07
C ARG A 282 29.13 -7.71 -1.11
N LYS A 283 28.13 -7.13 -0.43
CA LYS A 283 26.75 -7.63 -0.42
C LYS A 283 26.14 -7.60 -1.82
N GLU A 284 26.30 -6.52 -2.58
CA GLU A 284 25.70 -6.39 -3.91
C GLU A 284 26.42 -7.22 -4.99
N ILE A 285 27.71 -7.52 -4.82
CA ILE A 285 28.42 -8.50 -5.66
C ILE A 285 27.89 -9.92 -5.42
N THR A 286 27.62 -10.27 -4.16
CA THR A 286 27.37 -11.68 -3.75
C THR A 286 25.90 -12.07 -3.69
N SER A 287 24.99 -11.14 -3.37
CA SER A 287 23.55 -11.41 -3.33
C SER A 287 23.05 -11.80 -4.71
N LYS A 288 22.35 -12.94 -4.79
CA LYS A 288 21.89 -13.59 -6.04
C LYS A 288 23.01 -13.75 -7.06
N CYS A 289 24.25 -13.96 -6.62
CA CYS A 289 25.42 -14.03 -7.49
C CYS A 289 25.52 -12.80 -8.42
N GLY A 290 25.18 -11.61 -7.89
CA GLY A 290 25.17 -10.35 -8.62
C GLY A 290 24.13 -10.24 -9.74
N GLN A 291 23.19 -11.18 -9.88
CA GLN A 291 22.15 -11.18 -10.92
C GLN A 291 20.97 -10.25 -10.56
N LYS A 292 21.26 -9.03 -10.15
CA LYS A 292 20.28 -7.99 -9.85
C LYS A 292 20.50 -6.83 -10.80
N CYS A 293 19.43 -6.30 -11.39
CA CYS A 293 19.49 -5.08 -12.20
C CYS A 293 20.04 -3.89 -11.41
N THR A 294 19.90 -3.91 -10.08
CA THR A 294 20.39 -2.90 -9.14
C THR A 294 21.71 -3.27 -8.45
N ALA A 295 22.45 -4.30 -8.89
CA ALA A 295 23.75 -4.63 -8.29
C ALA A 295 24.81 -3.56 -8.64
N ILE A 296 25.76 -3.31 -7.73
CA ILE A 296 26.86 -2.35 -7.93
C ILE A 296 27.83 -2.90 -8.97
N ARG A 297 27.95 -2.21 -10.12
CA ARG A 297 28.86 -2.57 -11.22
C ARG A 297 30.12 -1.72 -11.24
N ARG A 298 30.04 -0.50 -10.71
CA ARG A 298 31.13 0.47 -10.70
C ARG A 298 31.31 1.01 -9.29
N VAL A 299 32.54 0.95 -8.78
CA VAL A 299 32.91 1.35 -7.43
C VAL A 299 33.89 2.52 -7.60
N ILE A 300 33.42 3.72 -7.28
CA ILE A 300 34.12 4.98 -7.54
C ILE A 300 34.72 5.47 -6.22
N VAL A 301 36.04 5.54 -6.16
CA VAL A 301 36.82 5.67 -4.92
C VAL A 301 37.82 6.82 -5.05
N PRO A 302 38.08 7.62 -4.01
CA PRO A 302 39.17 8.60 -4.04
C PRO A 302 40.48 7.94 -4.45
N GLU A 303 41.25 8.57 -5.33
CA GLU A 303 42.47 7.97 -5.90
C GLU A 303 43.43 7.42 -4.83
N ASN A 304 43.56 8.15 -3.71
CA ASN A 304 44.42 7.78 -2.58
C ASN A 304 43.89 6.63 -1.71
N LEU A 305 42.66 6.14 -1.93
CA LEU A 305 42.03 5.04 -1.18
C LEU A 305 41.83 3.76 -2.03
N MET A 306 42.25 3.76 -3.30
CA MET A 306 42.06 2.64 -4.22
C MET A 306 42.62 1.31 -3.70
N GLU A 307 43.85 1.32 -3.18
CA GLU A 307 44.51 0.12 -2.67
C GLU A 307 43.83 -0.39 -1.38
N ASP A 308 43.48 0.51 -0.46
CA ASP A 308 42.79 0.18 0.78
C ASP A 308 41.44 -0.52 0.50
N VAL A 309 40.65 0.04 -0.43
CA VAL A 309 39.38 -0.56 -0.83
C VAL A 309 39.60 -1.91 -1.50
N GLN A 310 40.56 -2.03 -2.41
CA GLN A 310 40.87 -3.29 -3.08
C GLN A 310 41.21 -4.40 -2.08
N ILE A 311 42.11 -4.13 -1.12
CA ILE A 311 42.53 -5.08 -0.10
C ILE A 311 41.37 -5.45 0.83
N ALA A 312 40.62 -4.44 1.32
CA ALA A 312 39.52 -4.67 2.25
C ALA A 312 38.38 -5.47 1.60
N LEU A 313 38.03 -5.15 0.35
CA LEU A 313 37.00 -5.85 -0.41
C LEU A 313 37.42 -7.30 -0.72
N GLY A 314 38.66 -7.51 -1.18
CA GLY A 314 39.18 -8.86 -1.44
C GLY A 314 39.10 -9.77 -0.21
N LYS A 315 39.52 -9.28 0.96
CA LYS A 315 39.43 -10.03 2.24
C LYS A 315 37.99 -10.39 2.63
N GLN A 316 37.01 -9.54 2.30
CA GLN A 316 35.60 -9.83 2.58
C GLN A 316 34.99 -10.81 1.57
N LEU A 317 35.44 -10.76 0.31
CA LEU A 317 34.99 -11.68 -0.73
C LEU A 317 35.54 -13.09 -0.51
N GLU A 318 36.79 -13.24 -0.05
CA GLU A 318 37.44 -14.53 0.24
C GLU A 318 36.66 -15.39 1.24
N ARG A 319 35.92 -14.74 2.15
CA ARG A 319 35.08 -15.41 3.17
C ARG A 319 33.74 -15.92 2.62
N THR A 320 33.44 -15.70 1.35
CA THR A 320 32.15 -16.07 0.75
C THR A 320 32.19 -17.51 0.28
N VAL A 321 31.56 -18.41 1.04
CA VAL A 321 31.40 -19.81 0.67
C VAL A 321 30.41 -19.95 -0.50
N ILE A 322 30.84 -20.62 -1.56
CA ILE A 322 30.07 -20.86 -2.78
C ILE A 322 29.69 -22.34 -2.88
N GLY A 323 28.45 -22.67 -3.21
CA GLY A 323 28.03 -24.08 -3.28
C GLY A 323 26.52 -24.30 -3.39
N ASP A 324 26.08 -25.51 -3.05
CA ASP A 324 24.67 -25.89 -2.99
C ASP A 324 23.91 -24.99 -1.98
N PRO A 325 22.92 -24.21 -2.43
CA PRO A 325 22.18 -23.28 -1.59
C PRO A 325 21.37 -23.95 -0.45
N LYS A 326 21.21 -25.28 -0.47
CA LYS A 326 20.58 -26.04 0.62
C LYS A 326 21.49 -26.20 1.84
N LEU A 327 22.79 -26.01 1.69
CA LEU A 327 23.75 -26.09 2.80
C LEU A 327 23.79 -24.80 3.61
N ARG A 328 23.81 -24.91 4.94
CA ARG A 328 23.74 -23.76 5.85
C ARG A 328 24.98 -22.87 5.79
N GLU A 329 26.11 -23.41 5.38
CA GLU A 329 27.42 -22.77 5.30
C GLU A 329 27.55 -21.90 4.04
N VAL A 330 26.82 -22.25 2.97
CA VAL A 330 26.87 -21.54 1.69
C VAL A 330 26.27 -20.14 1.83
N ARG A 331 26.96 -19.16 1.23
CA ARG A 331 26.58 -17.73 1.27
C ARG A 331 26.30 -17.16 -0.11
N MET A 332 26.77 -17.82 -1.17
CA MET A 332 26.48 -17.49 -2.56
C MET A 332 26.22 -18.79 -3.32
N GLY A 333 25.12 -18.86 -4.06
CA GLY A 333 24.81 -20.02 -4.88
C GLY A 333 25.34 -19.88 -6.31
N ALA A 334 24.54 -20.28 -7.29
CA ALA A 334 24.90 -20.28 -8.72
C ALA A 334 24.25 -19.12 -9.50
N LEU A 335 24.79 -18.84 -10.68
CA LEU A 335 24.10 -18.11 -11.74
C LEU A 335 22.94 -18.95 -12.28
N ILE A 336 22.08 -18.37 -13.12
CA ILE A 336 20.84 -19.06 -13.50
C ILE A 336 21.05 -20.28 -14.39
N ASN A 337 22.09 -20.27 -15.24
CA ASN A 337 22.49 -21.41 -16.08
C ASN A 337 23.91 -21.19 -16.65
N ASN A 338 24.43 -22.22 -17.34
CA ASN A 338 25.76 -22.19 -17.94
C ASN A 338 25.88 -21.17 -19.08
N ASP A 339 24.82 -20.96 -19.89
CA ASP A 339 24.81 -19.94 -20.94
C ASP A 339 25.06 -18.53 -20.37
N GLN A 340 24.43 -18.22 -19.23
CA GLN A 340 24.63 -16.94 -18.55
C GLN A 340 26.05 -16.80 -18.01
N ARG A 341 26.61 -17.87 -17.43
CA ARG A 341 28.01 -17.91 -16.98
C ARG A 341 28.97 -17.60 -18.13
N ASP A 342 28.78 -18.24 -19.28
CA ASP A 342 29.67 -18.07 -20.44
C ASP A 342 29.50 -16.69 -21.10
N ALA A 343 28.28 -16.15 -21.10
CA ALA A 343 28.02 -14.77 -21.49
C ALA A 343 28.77 -13.78 -20.59
N ILE A 344 28.75 -13.97 -19.26
CA ILE A 344 29.49 -13.13 -18.30
C ILE A 344 31.01 -13.21 -18.54
N LYS A 345 31.57 -14.42 -18.74
CA LYS A 345 32.99 -14.59 -19.08
C LYS A 345 33.38 -13.81 -20.34
N THR A 346 32.50 -13.79 -21.34
CA THR A 346 32.71 -13.01 -22.57
C THR A 346 32.73 -11.50 -22.29
N GLN A 347 31.88 -10.98 -21.40
CA GLN A 347 31.90 -9.56 -21.06
C GLN A 347 33.14 -9.19 -20.22
N ILE A 348 33.54 -10.05 -19.28
CA ILE A 348 34.77 -9.87 -18.50
C ILE A 348 35.98 -9.80 -19.44
N ALA A 349 36.07 -10.68 -20.44
CA ALA A 349 37.19 -10.67 -21.40
C ALA A 349 37.29 -9.35 -22.20
N LYS A 350 36.17 -8.67 -22.45
CA LYS A 350 36.17 -7.35 -23.08
C LYS A 350 36.65 -6.27 -22.11
N ILE A 351 36.11 -6.26 -20.89
CA ILE A 351 36.53 -5.32 -19.84
C ILE A 351 38.03 -5.47 -19.53
N ALA A 352 38.54 -6.70 -19.54
CA ALA A 352 39.94 -7.03 -19.28
C ALA A 352 40.93 -6.52 -20.34
N GLN A 353 40.45 -5.95 -21.45
CA GLN A 353 41.33 -5.31 -22.44
C GLN A 353 41.99 -4.02 -21.91
N THR A 354 41.37 -3.37 -20.92
CA THR A 354 41.90 -2.12 -20.32
C THR A 354 41.91 -2.13 -18.80
N ALA A 355 41.10 -2.97 -18.15
CA ALA A 355 41.04 -3.10 -16.70
C ALA A 355 41.71 -4.39 -16.21
N ASP A 356 42.40 -4.32 -15.08
CA ASP A 356 43.05 -5.47 -14.46
C ASP A 356 42.08 -6.27 -13.60
N MET A 357 42.12 -7.59 -13.66
CA MET A 357 41.41 -8.43 -12.69
C MET A 357 42.23 -8.52 -11.40
N VAL A 358 41.76 -7.88 -10.34
CA VAL A 358 42.49 -7.76 -9.05
C VAL A 358 42.00 -8.72 -7.97
N TYR A 359 40.86 -9.38 -8.19
CA TYR A 359 40.35 -10.46 -7.34
C TYR A 359 39.47 -11.40 -8.16
N GLY A 360 39.51 -12.70 -7.85
CA GLY A 360 38.68 -13.74 -8.47
C GLY A 360 39.30 -14.42 -9.67
N SER A 361 38.54 -15.31 -10.31
CA SER A 361 38.92 -15.99 -11.55
C SER A 361 37.68 -16.34 -12.40
N THR A 362 37.87 -16.47 -13.71
CA THR A 362 36.88 -17.01 -14.66
C THR A 362 36.95 -18.53 -14.82
N ASP A 363 37.90 -19.18 -14.14
CA ASP A 363 38.05 -20.64 -14.13
C ASP A 363 36.90 -21.34 -13.40
N THR A 364 36.81 -22.64 -13.58
CA THR A 364 35.90 -23.49 -12.80
C THR A 364 36.33 -23.45 -11.32
N ILE A 365 35.36 -23.24 -10.43
CA ILE A 365 35.60 -23.19 -8.98
C ILE A 365 35.14 -24.47 -8.30
N GLU A 366 35.75 -24.79 -7.16
CA GLU A 366 35.19 -25.78 -6.24
C GLU A 366 33.91 -25.22 -5.61
N ALA A 367 32.84 -26.02 -5.61
CA ALA A 367 31.54 -25.66 -5.08
C ALA A 367 31.18 -26.59 -3.92
N MET A 368 30.91 -26.03 -2.74
CA MET A 368 30.59 -26.84 -1.56
C MET A 368 29.29 -27.62 -1.78
N GLY A 369 29.37 -28.95 -1.72
CA GLY A 369 28.21 -29.82 -1.88
C GLY A 369 27.66 -29.96 -3.30
N ALA A 370 28.38 -29.46 -4.32
CA ALA A 370 27.96 -29.55 -5.72
C ALA A 370 29.15 -29.78 -6.67
N ASP A 371 28.87 -30.19 -7.91
CA ASP A 371 29.88 -30.30 -8.96
C ASP A 371 30.06 -28.93 -9.65
N GLY A 372 31.17 -28.26 -9.35
CA GLY A 372 31.50 -26.94 -9.88
C GLY A 372 31.61 -26.87 -11.41
N ALA A 373 31.87 -28.00 -12.08
CA ALA A 373 31.96 -28.05 -13.55
C ALA A 373 30.57 -28.13 -14.20
N LYS A 374 29.61 -28.79 -13.54
CA LYS A 374 28.24 -28.95 -14.04
C LYS A 374 27.35 -27.76 -13.74
N GLY A 375 27.39 -27.28 -12.49
CA GLY A 375 26.60 -26.14 -12.04
C GLY A 375 27.11 -24.81 -12.58
N ALA A 376 26.22 -23.82 -12.61
CA ALA A 376 26.51 -22.47 -13.11
C ALA A 376 27.21 -21.59 -12.05
N PHE A 377 28.20 -22.14 -11.36
CA PHE A 377 28.95 -21.44 -10.31
C PHE A 377 29.99 -20.47 -10.91
N MET A 378 30.28 -19.38 -10.19
CA MET A 378 31.26 -18.38 -10.59
C MET A 378 31.90 -17.70 -9.37
N SER A 379 33.19 -17.42 -9.41
CA SER A 379 33.88 -16.59 -8.41
C SER A 379 33.33 -15.15 -8.46
N PRO A 380 33.22 -14.45 -7.30
CA PRO A 380 33.19 -13.00 -7.31
C PRO A 380 34.45 -12.46 -7.99
N ILE A 381 34.30 -11.44 -8.82
CA ILE A 381 35.38 -10.82 -9.59
C ILE A 381 35.40 -9.31 -9.33
N VAL A 382 36.58 -8.79 -9.04
CA VAL A 382 36.82 -7.35 -8.94
C VAL A 382 37.81 -6.97 -10.03
N MET A 383 37.37 -6.11 -10.94
CA MET A 383 38.21 -5.46 -11.93
C MET A 383 38.71 -4.12 -11.39
N ARG A 384 39.78 -3.57 -11.96
CA ARG A 384 40.33 -2.26 -11.63
C ARG A 384 40.69 -1.52 -12.91
N GLU A 385 40.06 -0.37 -13.13
CA GLU A 385 40.36 0.53 -14.23
C GLU A 385 41.02 1.80 -13.68
N ASN A 386 42.31 1.97 -13.96
CA ASN A 386 43.09 3.09 -13.45
C ASN A 386 42.89 4.39 -14.27
N ASN A 387 42.37 4.32 -15.48
CA ASN A 387 42.16 5.48 -16.36
C ASN A 387 40.70 5.57 -16.86
N PRO A 388 39.70 5.65 -15.96
CA PRO A 388 38.29 5.44 -16.31
C PRO A 388 37.69 6.53 -17.21
N PHE A 389 38.32 7.71 -17.32
CA PHE A 389 37.92 8.77 -18.27
C PHE A 389 38.38 8.48 -19.71
N LYS A 390 39.48 7.74 -19.88
CA LYS A 390 40.04 7.39 -21.19
C LYS A 390 39.54 6.03 -21.68
N ASN A 391 39.51 5.05 -20.77
CA ASN A 391 39.13 3.67 -21.06
C ASN A 391 37.66 3.47 -20.74
N THR A 392 36.79 3.73 -21.72
CA THR A 392 35.35 3.84 -21.46
C THR A 392 34.60 2.50 -21.44
N GLN A 393 35.26 1.36 -21.72
CA GLN A 393 34.59 0.05 -21.78
C GLN A 393 33.84 -0.29 -20.48
N VAL A 394 34.42 0.07 -19.33
CA VAL A 394 33.83 -0.14 -18.00
C VAL A 394 32.54 0.64 -17.76
N HIS A 395 32.29 1.67 -18.58
CA HIS A 395 31.07 2.45 -18.57
C HIS A 395 30.07 1.99 -19.64
N GLU A 396 30.39 0.97 -20.45
CA GLU A 396 29.58 0.52 -21.58
C GLU A 396 29.17 -0.94 -21.50
N ILE A 397 30.01 -1.78 -20.90
CA ILE A 397 29.83 -3.23 -20.87
C ILE A 397 29.37 -3.65 -19.48
N GLU A 398 28.20 -4.30 -19.40
CA GLU A 398 27.73 -4.94 -18.17
C GLU A 398 28.03 -6.44 -18.17
N ALA A 399 28.71 -6.90 -17.13
CA ALA A 399 28.82 -8.30 -16.78
C ALA A 399 27.75 -8.64 -15.72
N PHE A 400 26.61 -9.19 -16.15
CA PHE A 400 25.43 -9.43 -15.29
C PHE A 400 25.60 -10.66 -14.38
N GLY A 401 26.54 -10.57 -13.44
CA GLY A 401 26.93 -11.60 -12.48
C GLY A 401 27.69 -10.99 -11.30
N PRO A 402 28.52 -11.75 -10.57
CA PRO A 402 29.21 -11.28 -9.38
C PRO A 402 30.49 -10.50 -9.75
N VAL A 403 30.34 -9.47 -10.59
CA VAL A 403 31.45 -8.67 -11.17
C VAL A 403 31.25 -7.18 -10.87
N THR A 404 32.31 -6.51 -10.44
CA THR A 404 32.35 -5.06 -10.26
C THR A 404 33.71 -4.49 -10.69
N THR A 405 33.79 -3.18 -10.94
CA THR A 405 35.04 -2.50 -11.32
C THR A 405 35.35 -1.32 -10.39
N LEU A 406 36.55 -1.30 -9.80
CA LEU A 406 37.08 -0.17 -9.04
C LEU A 406 37.62 0.92 -9.98
N MET A 407 37.35 2.18 -9.66
CA MET A 407 37.74 3.34 -10.45
C MET A 407 38.15 4.51 -9.55
N PRO A 408 39.32 5.14 -9.77
CA PRO A 408 39.74 6.32 -9.02
C PRO A 408 38.99 7.58 -9.47
N TYR A 409 38.86 8.54 -8.56
CA TYR A 409 38.46 9.92 -8.86
C TYR A 409 39.22 10.92 -7.97
N ASN A 410 39.25 12.19 -8.39
CA ASN A 410 39.78 13.32 -7.63
C ASN A 410 38.77 14.47 -7.58
N GLY A 411 38.15 14.68 -6.40
CA GLY A 411 37.14 15.72 -6.21
C GLY A 411 35.72 15.30 -6.59
N VAL A 412 34.71 16.03 -6.11
CA VAL A 412 33.30 15.63 -6.25
C VAL A 412 32.83 15.68 -7.70
N GLU A 413 33.36 16.61 -8.49
CA GLU A 413 33.04 16.80 -9.91
C GLU A 413 33.39 15.55 -10.73
N GLU A 414 34.58 14.99 -10.51
CA GLU A 414 35.01 13.74 -11.17
C GLU A 414 34.15 12.54 -10.74
N ALA A 415 33.78 12.45 -9.46
CA ALA A 415 32.89 11.38 -8.99
C ALA A 415 31.49 11.44 -9.64
N ILE A 416 30.97 12.66 -9.82
CA ILE A 416 29.70 12.91 -10.52
C ILE A 416 29.82 12.53 -11.99
N GLU A 417 30.86 13.02 -12.68
CA GLU A 417 31.08 12.73 -14.10
C GLU A 417 31.20 11.21 -14.34
N LEU A 418 32.04 10.52 -13.56
CA LEU A 418 32.17 9.08 -13.63
C LEU A 418 30.82 8.38 -13.40
N ALA A 419 30.05 8.78 -12.39
CA ALA A 419 28.73 8.19 -12.17
C ALA A 419 27.81 8.37 -13.41
N GLN A 420 27.81 9.54 -14.03
CA GLN A 420 27.02 9.87 -15.23
C GLN A 420 27.49 9.13 -16.50
N MET A 421 28.79 8.79 -16.62
CA MET A 421 29.33 8.02 -17.75
C MET A 421 28.68 6.64 -17.95
N GLY A 422 27.94 6.13 -16.95
CA GLY A 422 27.06 4.96 -17.10
C GLY A 422 25.90 5.16 -18.10
N LYS A 423 25.68 6.40 -18.58
CA LYS A 423 24.65 6.79 -19.56
C LYS A 423 23.22 6.52 -19.07
N GLY A 424 22.99 6.77 -17.78
CA GLY A 424 21.70 6.55 -17.11
C GLY A 424 21.61 5.18 -16.44
N SER A 425 21.38 5.16 -15.12
CA SER A 425 21.38 3.95 -14.29
C SER A 425 20.14 3.87 -13.39
N LEU A 426 19.83 2.66 -12.92
CA LEU A 426 18.71 2.43 -12.01
C LEU A 426 19.00 3.03 -10.63
N VAL A 427 20.21 2.83 -10.13
CA VAL A 427 20.60 3.30 -8.79
C VAL A 427 22.07 3.71 -8.72
N SER A 428 22.35 4.67 -7.85
CA SER A 428 23.68 4.89 -7.29
C SER A 428 23.64 4.93 -5.76
N SER A 429 24.79 4.77 -5.11
CA SER A 429 24.96 5.06 -3.68
C SER A 429 26.15 5.98 -3.44
N VAL A 430 26.08 6.75 -2.35
CA VAL A 430 27.20 7.52 -1.82
C VAL A 430 27.36 7.23 -0.34
N VAL A 431 28.58 6.90 0.10
CA VAL A 431 28.89 6.56 1.49
C VAL A 431 29.86 7.59 2.05
N THR A 432 29.39 8.44 2.97
CA THR A 432 30.12 9.58 3.54
C THR A 432 29.44 10.05 4.82
N ALA A 433 30.19 10.65 5.75
CA ALA A 433 29.64 11.40 6.88
C ALA A 433 29.60 12.92 6.61
N ASP A 434 30.10 13.38 5.45
CA ASP A 434 30.03 14.77 5.01
C ASP A 434 28.72 15.03 4.23
N ASP A 435 27.78 15.70 4.90
CA ASP A 435 26.49 16.08 4.31
C ASP A 435 26.62 17.04 3.12
N ALA A 436 27.69 17.85 3.07
CA ALA A 436 27.92 18.75 1.93
C ALA A 436 28.34 17.95 0.70
N PHE A 437 29.24 16.98 0.86
CA PHE A 437 29.61 16.05 -0.21
C PHE A 437 28.40 15.22 -0.66
N ALA A 438 27.64 14.66 0.28
CA ALA A 438 26.43 13.89 -0.01
C ALA A 438 25.41 14.70 -0.81
N LYS A 439 25.14 15.95 -0.41
CA LYS A 439 24.25 16.87 -1.12
C LYS A 439 24.76 17.18 -2.52
N ALA A 440 26.02 17.59 -2.65
CA ALA A 440 26.62 17.96 -3.94
C ALA A 440 26.55 16.79 -4.93
N TYR A 441 26.98 15.59 -4.52
CA TYR A 441 26.88 14.40 -5.34
C TYR A 441 25.43 14.09 -5.72
N THR A 442 24.52 14.05 -4.74
CA THR A 442 23.13 13.59 -4.95
C THR A 442 22.39 14.48 -5.94
N ILE A 443 22.48 15.81 -5.79
CA ILE A 443 21.74 16.75 -6.65
C ILE A 443 22.25 16.70 -8.09
N GLU A 444 23.57 16.70 -8.28
CA GLU A 444 24.17 16.75 -9.62
C GLU A 444 24.13 15.39 -10.34
N ALA A 445 24.16 14.27 -9.62
CA ALA A 445 24.08 12.94 -10.21
C ALA A 445 22.64 12.44 -10.46
N ALA A 446 21.62 12.99 -9.79
CA ALA A 446 20.23 12.49 -9.84
C ALA A 446 19.62 12.48 -11.24
N SER A 447 20.00 13.40 -12.12
CA SER A 447 19.53 13.44 -13.52
C SER A 447 19.85 12.16 -14.31
N HIS A 448 20.79 11.34 -13.84
CA HIS A 448 21.23 10.09 -14.46
C HIS A 448 20.87 8.84 -13.65
N HIS A 449 20.16 8.97 -12.53
CA HIS A 449 19.85 7.85 -11.64
C HIS A 449 18.39 7.91 -11.17
N GLY A 450 17.62 6.83 -11.34
CA GLY A 450 16.25 6.80 -10.81
C GLY A 450 16.18 6.72 -9.28
N ARG A 451 17.28 6.30 -8.63
CA ARG A 451 17.42 6.31 -7.17
C ARG A 451 18.87 6.58 -6.75
N ILE A 452 19.05 7.38 -5.71
CA ILE A 452 20.34 7.54 -5.03
C ILE A 452 20.17 7.16 -3.57
N LEU A 453 21.05 6.30 -3.06
CA LEU A 453 21.10 5.89 -1.66
C LEU A 453 22.29 6.56 -0.96
N THR A 454 22.02 7.51 -0.07
CA THR A 454 23.02 8.12 0.80
C THR A 454 23.16 7.30 2.09
N LEU A 455 24.38 6.82 2.37
CA LEU A 455 24.68 5.97 3.51
C LEU A 455 25.73 6.60 4.41
N ASN A 456 25.48 6.51 5.72
CA ASN A 456 26.43 6.85 6.77
C ASN A 456 26.18 5.95 7.99
N ARG A 457 26.94 6.15 9.06
CA ARG A 457 26.78 5.40 10.31
C ARG A 457 25.38 5.44 10.93
N ASP A 458 24.61 6.51 10.69
CA ASP A 458 23.30 6.72 11.30
C ASP A 458 22.20 6.01 10.50
N SER A 459 22.29 6.00 9.17
CA SER A 459 21.29 5.36 8.30
C SER A 459 21.53 3.86 8.09
N ALA A 460 22.78 3.40 8.11
CA ALA A 460 23.14 2.02 7.83
C ALA A 460 22.43 0.95 8.69
N PRO A 461 22.17 1.14 10.00
CA PRO A 461 21.48 0.14 10.82
C PRO A 461 20.05 -0.19 10.38
N GLN A 462 19.37 0.76 9.74
CA GLN A 462 17.98 0.63 9.28
C GLN A 462 17.84 0.65 7.74
N SER A 463 18.96 0.78 7.03
CA SER A 463 18.96 0.83 5.57
C SER A 463 18.48 -0.49 4.97
N THR A 464 17.65 -0.38 3.93
CA THR A 464 17.23 -1.51 3.12
C THR A 464 18.32 -1.97 2.14
N GLY A 465 19.37 -1.18 1.97
CA GLY A 465 20.49 -1.44 1.08
C GLY A 465 20.30 -0.94 -0.36
N HIS A 466 21.39 -1.00 -1.12
CA HIS A 466 21.51 -0.48 -2.47
C HIS A 466 20.59 -1.22 -3.45
N GLY A 467 20.65 -2.55 -3.50
CA GLY A 467 19.94 -3.33 -4.49
C GLY A 467 18.57 -3.85 -4.05
N SER A 468 17.89 -3.18 -3.14
CA SER A 468 16.54 -3.54 -2.70
C SER A 468 15.54 -2.44 -3.08
N PRO A 469 14.90 -2.52 -4.26
CA PRO A 469 13.87 -1.55 -4.66
C PRO A 469 12.68 -1.62 -3.69
N LEU A 470 12.25 -0.46 -3.19
CA LEU A 470 11.13 -0.37 -2.26
C LEU A 470 9.83 -0.01 -3.00
N PRO A 471 8.68 -0.62 -2.69
CA PRO A 471 7.42 -0.38 -3.41
C PRO A 471 6.93 1.07 -3.42
N LEU A 472 7.35 1.86 -2.44
CA LEU A 472 6.98 3.27 -2.29
C LEU A 472 7.94 4.24 -2.98
N LEU A 473 9.08 3.76 -3.45
CA LEU A 473 10.10 4.54 -4.16
C LEU A 473 10.12 4.16 -5.64
N VAL A 474 10.51 5.08 -6.50
CA VAL A 474 10.61 4.82 -7.95
C VAL A 474 11.69 3.76 -8.19
N HIS A 475 11.36 2.77 -9.00
CA HIS A 475 12.31 1.83 -9.57
C HIS A 475 12.35 2.04 -11.09
N GLY A 476 13.50 2.35 -11.64
CA GLY A 476 13.62 2.80 -13.02
C GLY A 476 14.83 3.71 -13.17
N GLY A 477 15.05 4.24 -14.36
CA GLY A 477 16.19 5.12 -14.60
C GLY A 477 16.25 5.60 -16.05
N PRO A 478 16.89 6.75 -16.31
CA PRO A 478 16.99 7.33 -17.64
C PRO A 478 17.96 6.54 -18.54
N GLY A 479 17.98 6.89 -19.83
CA GLY A 479 19.01 6.44 -20.77
C GLY A 479 19.10 4.91 -20.89
N ARG A 480 20.27 4.34 -20.55
CA ARG A 480 20.54 2.90 -20.68
C ARG A 480 19.59 2.03 -19.87
N ALA A 481 19.25 2.47 -18.66
CA ALA A 481 18.31 1.78 -17.76
C ALA A 481 16.89 1.69 -18.33
N GLY A 482 16.59 2.40 -19.43
CA GLY A 482 15.43 2.18 -20.29
C GLY A 482 14.45 3.35 -20.35
N GLY A 483 14.56 4.30 -19.43
CA GLY A 483 13.73 5.50 -19.33
C GLY A 483 12.36 5.26 -18.70
N GLY A 484 12.07 4.03 -18.26
CA GLY A 484 10.84 3.69 -17.56
C GLY A 484 10.88 4.03 -16.07
N GLU A 485 9.68 4.14 -15.49
CA GLU A 485 9.45 4.18 -14.05
C GLU A 485 8.46 3.07 -13.68
N GLU A 486 8.75 2.37 -12.59
CA GLU A 486 7.94 1.33 -11.96
C GLU A 486 7.85 1.64 -10.45
N MET A 487 6.96 0.94 -9.74
CA MET A 487 6.74 1.12 -8.29
C MET A 487 6.37 2.59 -7.92
N GLY A 488 7.10 3.27 -7.05
CA GLY A 488 6.87 4.69 -6.73
C GLY A 488 5.58 5.00 -5.96
N GLY A 489 4.99 3.99 -5.31
CA GLY A 489 3.73 4.10 -4.59
C GLY A 489 2.57 4.48 -5.51
N ILE A 490 1.93 5.63 -5.24
CA ILE A 490 0.83 6.14 -6.08
C ILE A 490 1.33 6.40 -7.52
N ARG A 491 2.60 6.76 -7.73
CA ARG A 491 3.15 7.07 -9.06
C ARG A 491 2.97 5.90 -10.02
N GLY A 492 3.33 4.69 -9.62
CA GLY A 492 3.19 3.49 -10.43
C GLY A 492 1.74 3.18 -10.80
N ILE A 493 0.81 3.36 -9.86
CA ILE A 493 -0.62 3.12 -10.09
C ILE A 493 -1.13 4.01 -11.24
N LYS A 494 -0.63 5.26 -11.33
CA LYS A 494 -1.03 6.20 -12.38
C LYS A 494 -0.66 5.73 -13.80
N HIS A 495 0.37 4.90 -13.98
CA HIS A 495 0.75 4.39 -15.31
C HIS A 495 -0.35 3.51 -15.95
N TYR A 496 -1.17 2.87 -15.13
CA TYR A 496 -2.27 1.99 -15.57
C TYR A 496 -3.62 2.71 -15.57
N MET A 497 -3.63 4.02 -15.35
CA MET A 497 -4.81 4.86 -15.37
C MET A 497 -4.74 5.85 -16.53
N GLN A 498 -5.90 6.34 -16.96
CA GLN A 498 -6.01 7.44 -17.90
C GLN A 498 -6.28 8.72 -17.11
N ARG A 499 -5.36 9.68 -17.21
CA ARG A 499 -5.60 11.05 -16.76
C ARG A 499 -6.53 11.76 -17.75
N CYS A 500 -7.56 12.41 -17.23
CA CYS A 500 -8.49 13.21 -18.02
C CYS A 500 -8.73 14.53 -17.29
N ALA A 501 -8.53 15.65 -17.99
CA ALA A 501 -8.97 16.96 -17.52
C ALA A 501 -10.47 17.09 -17.79
N VAL A 502 -11.25 17.24 -16.73
CA VAL A 502 -12.68 17.52 -16.79
C VAL A 502 -12.91 19.00 -16.48
N GLN A 503 -13.77 19.64 -17.24
CA GLN A 503 -14.12 21.06 -17.09
C GLN A 503 -15.62 21.19 -16.89
N GLY A 504 -16.05 22.16 -16.09
CA GLY A 504 -17.47 22.38 -15.84
C GLY A 504 -17.72 23.40 -14.75
N SER A 505 -18.98 23.53 -14.36
CA SER A 505 -19.35 24.30 -13.17
C SER A 505 -18.87 23.59 -11.90
N PRO A 506 -18.63 24.32 -10.80
CA PRO A 506 -18.32 23.73 -9.50
C PRO A 506 -19.35 22.68 -9.05
N THR A 507 -20.64 22.91 -9.32
CA THR A 507 -21.71 21.93 -9.04
C THR A 507 -21.48 20.61 -9.78
N SER A 508 -21.27 20.66 -11.10
CA SER A 508 -21.05 19.45 -11.90
C SER A 508 -19.75 18.73 -11.52
N LEU A 509 -18.67 19.49 -11.25
CA LEU A 509 -17.42 18.90 -10.79
C LEU A 509 -17.55 18.29 -9.39
N THR A 510 -18.43 18.79 -8.53
CA THR A 510 -18.73 18.16 -7.23
C THR A 510 -19.31 16.76 -7.42
N GLU A 511 -20.25 16.59 -8.34
CA GLU A 511 -20.83 15.27 -8.65
C GLU A 511 -19.81 14.33 -9.30
N ILE A 512 -18.98 14.85 -10.22
CA ILE A 512 -17.97 14.06 -10.94
C ILE A 512 -16.84 13.61 -10.00
N THR A 513 -16.38 14.48 -9.10
CA THR A 513 -15.22 14.20 -8.25
C THR A 513 -15.61 13.55 -6.92
N GLY A 514 -16.87 13.73 -6.48
CA GLY A 514 -17.27 13.42 -5.11
C GLY A 514 -16.61 14.33 -4.07
N ILE A 515 -16.09 15.48 -4.49
CA ILE A 515 -15.45 16.49 -3.66
C ILE A 515 -16.15 17.82 -3.91
N TYR A 516 -16.74 18.40 -2.87
CA TYR A 516 -17.38 19.71 -2.96
C TYR A 516 -16.41 20.78 -3.46
N GLN A 517 -16.87 21.52 -4.46
CA GLN A 517 -16.17 22.67 -5.00
C GLN A 517 -16.85 23.96 -4.51
N PRO A 518 -16.10 24.92 -3.93
CA PRO A 518 -16.63 26.23 -3.55
C PRO A 518 -17.32 26.93 -4.73
N ASN A 519 -18.27 27.82 -4.43
CA ASN A 519 -19.14 28.49 -5.41
C ASN A 519 -20.05 27.54 -6.22
N GLY A 520 -20.10 26.26 -5.86
CA GLY A 520 -21.09 25.30 -6.34
C GLY A 520 -22.38 25.35 -5.53
N ASP A 521 -23.43 24.76 -6.09
CA ASP A 521 -24.74 24.75 -5.43
C ASP A 521 -24.69 23.90 -4.15
N TYR A 522 -25.27 24.43 -3.08
CA TYR A 522 -25.41 23.73 -1.81
C TYR A 522 -26.55 22.71 -1.88
N LYS A 523 -26.38 21.57 -1.21
CA LYS A 523 -27.47 20.63 -0.93
C LYS A 523 -27.93 20.85 0.51
N GLU A 524 -28.98 21.64 0.70
CA GLU A 524 -29.48 21.93 2.05
C GLU A 524 -29.82 20.64 2.81
N ALA A 525 -29.31 20.50 4.03
CA ALA A 525 -29.55 19.35 4.88
C ALA A 525 -30.92 19.46 5.57
N GLU A 526 -31.69 18.35 5.59
CA GLU A 526 -33.02 18.32 6.23
C GLU A 526 -32.93 18.45 7.77
N GLN A 527 -31.84 17.97 8.34
CA GLN A 527 -31.49 18.12 9.75
C GLN A 527 -30.02 18.52 9.88
N HIS A 528 -29.56 18.77 11.11
CA HIS A 528 -28.17 19.15 11.36
C HIS A 528 -27.19 18.09 10.78
N PRO A 529 -26.17 18.47 9.98
CA PRO A 529 -25.30 17.51 9.29
C PRO A 529 -24.57 16.53 10.23
N PHE A 530 -24.19 16.97 11.43
CA PHE A 530 -23.59 16.11 12.47
C PHE A 530 -24.54 15.08 13.12
N ALA A 531 -25.85 15.12 12.81
CA ALA A 531 -26.80 14.10 13.25
C ALA A 531 -26.88 12.90 12.29
N TYR A 532 -26.27 12.99 11.09
CA TYR A 532 -26.26 11.90 10.12
C TYR A 532 -25.11 10.92 10.37
N HIS A 533 -25.35 9.64 10.05
CA HIS A 533 -24.29 8.64 9.97
C HIS A 533 -23.49 8.81 8.68
N TYR A 534 -22.30 8.21 8.64
CA TYR A 534 -21.35 8.35 7.54
C TYR A 534 -21.95 8.05 6.14
N GLU A 535 -22.81 7.05 6.02
CA GLU A 535 -23.45 6.65 4.75
C GLU A 535 -24.44 7.69 4.21
N ASP A 536 -25.14 8.39 5.11
CA ASP A 536 -26.20 9.33 4.77
C ASP A 536 -25.64 10.72 4.39
N ILE A 537 -24.39 11.01 4.75
CA ILE A 537 -23.68 12.23 4.39
C ILE A 537 -23.21 12.18 2.93
N LYS A 538 -23.42 13.28 2.20
CA LYS A 538 -23.04 13.43 0.78
C LYS A 538 -22.22 14.70 0.56
N PRO A 539 -21.22 14.68 -0.35
CA PRO A 539 -20.54 15.90 -0.78
C PRO A 539 -21.53 16.98 -1.23
N GLY A 540 -21.31 18.20 -0.77
CA GLY A 540 -22.20 19.35 -0.97
C GLY A 540 -23.36 19.48 0.05
N MET A 541 -23.60 18.50 0.93
CA MET A 541 -24.56 18.61 2.02
C MET A 541 -24.17 19.77 2.94
N SER A 542 -25.04 20.78 3.08
CA SER A 542 -24.71 22.04 3.75
C SER A 542 -25.71 22.43 4.82
N LEU A 543 -25.22 23.14 5.84
CA LEU A 543 -26.01 23.83 6.85
C LEU A 543 -25.64 25.31 6.85
N LYS A 544 -26.64 26.18 6.76
CA LYS A 544 -26.52 27.61 7.14
C LYS A 544 -26.81 27.75 8.63
N THR A 545 -25.87 28.28 9.41
CA THR A 545 -26.09 28.54 10.83
C THR A 545 -26.93 29.80 11.05
N HIS A 546 -27.40 29.97 12.29
CA HIS A 546 -27.83 31.28 12.78
C HIS A 546 -26.64 32.25 12.90
N LYS A 547 -26.93 33.54 13.14
CA LYS A 547 -25.94 34.62 13.20
C LYS A 547 -25.37 34.83 14.61
N ARG A 548 -24.15 35.35 14.72
CA ARG A 548 -23.54 35.85 15.97
C ARG A 548 -22.80 37.17 15.73
N THR A 549 -23.10 38.19 16.51
CA THR A 549 -22.36 39.46 16.51
C THR A 549 -21.11 39.35 17.39
N ILE A 550 -19.97 39.78 16.88
CA ILE A 550 -18.71 39.84 17.61
C ILE A 550 -18.63 41.16 18.37
N THR A 551 -18.48 41.12 19.69
CA THR A 551 -18.39 42.34 20.51
C THR A 551 -16.94 42.67 20.88
N ASP A 552 -16.68 43.92 21.26
CA ASP A 552 -15.36 44.32 21.79
C ASP A 552 -14.97 43.49 23.04
N ASN A 553 -15.94 43.17 23.89
CA ASN A 553 -15.74 42.29 25.05
C ASN A 553 -15.35 40.87 24.63
N ASP A 554 -15.89 40.32 23.53
CA ASP A 554 -15.47 39.00 23.03
C ASP A 554 -13.98 39.01 22.67
N ILE A 555 -13.52 40.07 21.98
CA ILE A 555 -12.12 40.23 21.55
C ILE A 555 -11.20 40.33 22.78
N GLN A 556 -11.56 41.15 23.76
CA GLN A 556 -10.79 41.28 25.00
C GLN A 556 -10.79 39.99 25.83
N ASN A 557 -11.94 39.34 25.99
CA ASN A 557 -12.05 38.08 26.73
C ASN A 557 -11.24 36.98 26.07
N PHE A 558 -11.27 36.89 24.74
CA PHE A 558 -10.47 35.92 24.01
C PHE A 558 -8.98 36.20 24.17
N ALA A 559 -8.53 37.46 24.05
CA ALA A 559 -7.13 37.84 24.32
C ALA A 559 -6.69 37.41 25.73
N ASN A 560 -7.50 37.70 26.75
CA ASN A 560 -7.20 37.33 28.14
C ASN A 560 -7.16 35.80 28.35
N LEU A 561 -8.06 35.06 27.67
CA LEU A 561 -8.15 33.61 27.78
C LEU A 561 -7.00 32.89 27.08
N THR A 562 -6.67 33.31 25.85
CA THR A 562 -5.64 32.67 25.02
C THR A 562 -4.25 33.23 25.27
N TRP A 563 -4.17 34.36 25.97
CA TRP A 563 -2.97 35.17 26.15
C TRP A 563 -2.46 35.83 24.86
N ASP A 564 -3.27 35.85 23.80
CA ASP A 564 -2.95 36.54 22.55
C ASP A 564 -3.30 38.03 22.64
N HIS A 565 -2.36 38.80 23.19
CA HIS A 565 -2.43 40.25 23.27
C HIS A 565 -1.74 40.94 22.08
N PHE A 566 -1.84 40.36 20.88
CA PHE A 566 -1.35 41.01 19.67
C PHE A 566 -2.02 42.38 19.45
N TYR A 567 -1.22 43.39 19.11
CA TYR A 567 -1.61 44.80 19.14
C TYR A 567 -2.86 45.11 18.30
N ALA A 568 -3.04 44.42 17.16
CA ALA A 568 -4.22 44.60 16.30
C ALA A 568 -5.55 44.30 17.00
N HIS A 569 -5.53 43.47 18.05
CA HIS A 569 -6.68 43.07 18.84
C HIS A 569 -6.80 43.82 20.16
N THR A 570 -5.68 44.29 20.72
CA THR A 570 -5.63 44.81 22.11
C THR A 570 -5.29 46.30 22.22
N ASP A 571 -4.57 46.89 21.25
CA ASP A 571 -4.10 48.27 21.30
C ASP A 571 -4.47 49.07 20.04
N ILE A 572 -5.54 49.86 20.15
CA ILE A 572 -6.04 50.72 19.08
C ILE A 572 -5.11 51.90 18.76
N THR A 573 -4.16 52.22 19.63
CA THR A 573 -3.22 53.33 19.40
C THR A 573 -2.01 52.94 18.55
N SER A 574 -1.83 51.63 18.32
CA SER A 574 -0.70 51.06 17.56
C SER A 574 -1.10 50.53 16.18
N LEU A 575 -2.22 51.01 15.62
CA LEU A 575 -2.71 50.57 14.29
C LEU A 575 -2.07 51.34 13.13
N ASP A 576 -1.45 52.48 13.40
CA ASP A 576 -0.77 53.30 12.40
C ASP A 576 0.33 52.51 11.66
N GLY A 577 0.25 52.45 10.32
CA GLY A 577 1.17 51.67 9.49
C GLY A 577 0.84 50.18 9.36
N SER A 578 -0.26 49.72 9.98
CA SER A 578 -0.83 48.38 9.76
C SER A 578 -1.92 48.39 8.68
N ILE A 579 -2.38 47.21 8.27
CA ILE A 579 -3.51 47.04 7.35
C ILE A 579 -4.88 47.14 8.05
N PHE A 580 -4.91 47.40 9.36
CA PHE A 580 -6.11 47.38 10.17
C PHE A 580 -6.52 48.79 10.56
N GLU A 581 -7.80 49.12 10.38
CA GLU A 581 -8.32 50.46 10.65
C GLU A 581 -8.89 50.60 12.06
N LYS A 582 -9.32 49.49 12.65
CA LYS A 582 -9.94 49.40 13.98
C LYS A 582 -9.46 48.13 14.68
N ARG A 583 -9.84 48.00 15.95
CA ARG A 583 -9.62 46.76 16.71
C ARG A 583 -10.27 45.59 15.99
N THR A 584 -9.46 44.61 15.58
CA THR A 584 -9.93 43.42 14.87
C THR A 584 -10.16 42.27 15.84
N ALA A 585 -11.06 41.36 15.47
CA ALA A 585 -11.20 40.08 16.12
C ALA A 585 -10.04 39.14 15.78
N HIS A 586 -9.60 38.32 16.75
CA HIS A 586 -8.59 37.29 16.50
C HIS A 586 -9.11 36.28 15.46
N GLY A 587 -8.26 35.89 14.50
CA GLY A 587 -8.61 34.81 13.57
C GLY A 587 -9.02 33.52 14.29
N TYR A 588 -8.30 33.15 15.36
CA TYR A 588 -8.64 31.99 16.18
C TYR A 588 -9.96 32.15 16.95
N PHE A 589 -10.32 33.38 17.31
CA PHE A 589 -11.65 33.65 17.88
C PHE A 589 -12.73 33.43 16.82
N ILE A 590 -12.53 33.90 15.58
CA ILE A 590 -13.48 33.70 14.48
C ILE A 590 -13.75 32.22 14.25
N ILE A 591 -12.71 31.37 14.21
CA ILE A 591 -12.88 29.92 14.06
C ILE A 591 -13.55 29.29 15.29
N SER A 592 -13.21 29.73 16.50
CA SER A 592 -13.84 29.26 17.74
C SER A 592 -15.33 29.62 17.79
N ALA A 593 -15.67 30.85 17.39
CA ALA A 593 -17.04 31.33 17.29
C ALA A 593 -17.81 30.58 16.20
N ALA A 594 -17.18 30.31 15.05
CA ALA A 594 -17.76 29.50 13.99
C ALA A 594 -18.08 28.08 14.47
N ALA A 595 -17.15 27.41 15.17
CA ALA A 595 -17.40 26.10 15.78
C ALA A 595 -18.58 26.12 16.76
N GLY A 596 -18.68 27.17 17.59
CA GLY A 596 -19.84 27.37 18.46
C GLY A 596 -21.18 27.48 17.73
N LEU A 597 -21.19 27.90 16.45
CA LEU A 597 -22.39 28.02 15.62
C LEU A 597 -22.78 26.71 14.91
N PHE A 598 -21.81 25.92 14.44
CA PHE A 598 -22.08 24.74 13.61
C PHE A 598 -21.96 23.39 14.34
N VAL A 599 -21.42 23.35 15.56
CA VAL A 599 -21.26 22.08 16.29
C VAL A 599 -22.59 21.68 16.93
N TYR A 600 -23.00 20.44 16.70
CA TYR A 600 -24.20 19.85 17.29
C TYR A 600 -23.97 19.48 18.76
N PRO A 601 -24.78 19.97 19.72
CA PRO A 601 -24.52 19.78 21.14
C PRO A 601 -24.94 18.41 21.70
N ASN A 602 -25.86 17.70 21.04
CA ASN A 602 -26.36 16.41 21.53
C ASN A 602 -25.46 15.25 21.06
N LYS A 603 -25.48 14.14 21.82
CA LYS A 603 -24.83 12.89 21.39
C LYS A 603 -25.41 12.44 20.05
N GLY A 604 -24.54 12.20 19.07
CA GLY A 604 -24.89 11.76 17.73
C GLY A 604 -23.76 10.92 17.11
N PRO A 605 -23.82 10.66 15.79
CA PRO A 605 -22.84 9.83 15.09
C PRO A 605 -21.44 10.44 15.01
N VAL A 606 -21.29 11.75 15.26
CA VAL A 606 -19.96 12.38 15.35
C VAL A 606 -19.27 11.96 16.64
N SER A 607 -18.22 11.15 16.53
CA SER A 607 -17.43 10.70 17.69
C SER A 607 -16.39 11.74 18.11
N ALA A 608 -15.73 12.39 17.15
CA ALA A 608 -14.69 13.38 17.41
C ALA A 608 -14.52 14.36 16.25
N ASN A 609 -14.40 15.65 16.58
CA ASN A 609 -13.83 16.65 15.68
C ASN A 609 -12.36 16.84 16.09
N TYR A 610 -11.43 16.26 15.33
CA TYR A 610 -10.05 16.05 15.80
C TYR A 610 -8.99 16.77 14.97
N GLY A 611 -9.37 17.34 13.83
CA GLY A 611 -8.42 17.95 12.91
C GLY A 611 -8.96 19.20 12.24
N LEU A 612 -8.03 20.09 11.88
CA LEU A 612 -8.29 21.34 11.19
C LEU A 612 -7.19 21.52 10.12
N GLU A 613 -7.60 21.69 8.87
CA GLU A 613 -6.78 21.83 7.67
C GLU A 613 -7.12 23.14 6.94
N ASP A 614 -6.17 23.69 6.17
CA ASP A 614 -6.38 24.79 5.22
C ASP A 614 -7.12 26.02 5.76
N ILE A 615 -6.78 26.51 6.96
CA ILE A 615 -7.37 27.74 7.50
C ILE A 615 -6.82 28.95 6.75
N ARG A 616 -7.71 29.79 6.23
CA ARG A 616 -7.35 31.09 5.67
C ARG A 616 -8.30 32.17 6.16
N PHE A 617 -7.74 33.29 6.61
CA PHE A 617 -8.46 34.52 6.92
C PHE A 617 -8.29 35.46 5.74
N LEU A 618 -9.38 35.70 5.02
CA LEU A 618 -9.38 36.46 3.77
C LEU A 618 -9.49 37.96 4.03
N ARG A 619 -10.21 38.34 5.09
CA ARG A 619 -10.35 39.73 5.53
C ARG A 619 -10.53 39.82 7.05
N PRO A 620 -10.19 40.98 7.65
CA PRO A 620 -10.46 41.20 9.07
C PRO A 620 -11.96 41.28 9.36
N LEU A 621 -12.33 40.89 10.57
CA LEU A 621 -13.59 41.29 11.20
C LEU A 621 -13.27 42.25 12.33
N TYR A 622 -14.12 43.26 12.47
CA TYR A 622 -14.05 44.28 13.50
C TYR A 622 -15.12 44.04 14.56
N HIS A 623 -15.02 44.78 15.66
CA HIS A 623 -16.08 44.79 16.66
C HIS A 623 -17.43 45.24 16.04
N ASN A 624 -18.51 44.61 16.47
CA ASN A 624 -19.90 44.72 15.98
C ASN A 624 -20.19 44.09 14.62
N ASP A 625 -19.21 43.49 13.94
CA ASP A 625 -19.51 42.69 12.75
C ASP A 625 -20.28 41.43 13.14
N THR A 626 -21.21 41.00 12.27
CA THR A 626 -22.09 39.85 12.53
C THR A 626 -21.77 38.73 11.58
N ILE A 627 -21.42 37.55 12.10
CA ILE A 627 -21.06 36.39 11.28
C ILE A 627 -22.17 35.35 11.19
N TYR A 628 -22.19 34.58 10.11
CA TYR A 628 -22.82 33.27 10.03
C TYR A 628 -21.87 32.28 9.36
N VAL A 629 -22.15 30.99 9.46
CA VAL A 629 -21.32 29.93 8.89
C VAL A 629 -22.13 29.08 7.91
N ARG A 630 -21.50 28.69 6.81
CA ARG A 630 -21.90 27.54 6.00
C ARG A 630 -20.97 26.38 6.32
N LEU A 631 -21.55 25.29 6.82
CA LEU A 631 -20.84 24.04 7.05
C LEU A 631 -21.25 23.05 5.96
N THR A 632 -20.34 22.73 5.05
CA THR A 632 -20.62 21.89 3.88
C THR A 632 -19.76 20.63 3.89
N CYS A 633 -20.33 19.44 3.65
CA CYS A 633 -19.55 18.22 3.51
C CYS A 633 -18.65 18.33 2.27
N LYS A 634 -17.33 18.40 2.49
CA LYS A 634 -16.33 18.52 1.42
C LYS A 634 -16.07 17.18 0.76
N GLU A 635 -15.67 16.21 1.57
CA GLU A 635 -15.24 14.90 1.08
C GLU A 635 -15.41 13.86 2.18
N LYS A 636 -15.65 12.61 1.79
CA LYS A 636 -15.67 11.45 2.67
C LYS A 636 -14.43 10.58 2.44
N ARG A 637 -13.80 10.15 3.53
CA ARG A 637 -12.64 9.27 3.53
C ARG A 637 -12.92 8.04 4.37
N GLU A 638 -12.74 6.89 3.76
CA GLU A 638 -12.86 5.61 4.44
C GLU A 638 -11.74 5.41 5.46
N ARG A 639 -12.07 4.77 6.58
CA ARG A 639 -11.14 4.50 7.66
C ARG A 639 -11.22 3.03 8.07
N ASP A 640 -10.06 2.37 8.10
CA ASP A 640 -9.97 1.06 8.74
C ASP A 640 -10.00 1.26 10.26
N VAL A 641 -11.02 0.73 10.92
CA VAL A 641 -11.10 0.70 12.39
C VAL A 641 -10.53 -0.62 12.89
N SER A 642 -9.66 -0.56 13.89
CA SER A 642 -9.12 -1.72 14.60
C SER A 642 -9.10 -1.44 16.09
N GLY A 643 -9.52 -2.43 16.89
CA GLY A 643 -9.62 -2.28 18.34
C GLY A 643 -11.06 -2.10 18.80
N ARG A 644 -11.22 -1.65 20.05
CA ARG A 644 -12.52 -1.47 20.72
C ARG A 644 -13.15 -0.13 20.34
N GLU A 645 -13.53 0.00 19.07
CA GLU A 645 -14.08 1.22 18.48
C GLU A 645 -15.12 0.87 17.40
N HIS A 646 -16.23 1.62 17.33
CA HIS A 646 -17.25 1.39 16.30
C HIS A 646 -16.70 1.72 14.90
N PRO A 647 -17.14 0.98 13.86
CA PRO A 647 -16.86 1.34 12.49
C PRO A 647 -17.21 2.82 12.22
N SER A 648 -16.25 3.56 11.69
CA SER A 648 -16.38 4.99 11.41
C SER A 648 -15.63 5.35 10.14
N GLY A 649 -15.97 6.50 9.57
CA GLY A 649 -15.23 7.15 8.49
C GLY A 649 -14.84 8.57 8.88
N ILE A 650 -14.01 9.20 8.07
CA ILE A 650 -13.63 10.61 8.23
C ILE A 650 -14.44 11.43 7.24
N VAL A 651 -15.14 12.44 7.72
CA VAL A 651 -15.82 13.43 6.90
C VAL A 651 -15.05 14.74 7.01
N LYS A 652 -14.55 15.21 5.87
CA LYS A 652 -13.99 16.56 5.75
C LYS A 652 -15.16 17.52 5.55
N TRP A 653 -15.28 18.53 6.40
CA TRP A 653 -16.27 19.59 6.21
C TRP A 653 -15.57 20.89 5.84
N TYR A 654 -16.03 21.53 4.77
CA TYR A 654 -15.65 22.86 4.39
C TYR A 654 -16.48 23.86 5.19
N VAL A 655 -15.79 24.72 5.93
CA VAL A 655 -16.36 25.76 6.78
C VAL A 655 -16.13 27.08 6.06
N GLU A 656 -17.20 27.79 5.76
CA GLU A 656 -17.16 29.13 5.19
C GLU A 656 -17.79 30.08 6.20
N VAL A 657 -17.01 31.04 6.68
CA VAL A 657 -17.47 32.08 7.59
C VAL A 657 -17.76 33.32 6.76
N PHE A 658 -19.00 33.78 6.83
CA PHE A 658 -19.46 34.97 6.14
C PHE A 658 -19.79 36.06 7.14
N ASP A 659 -19.51 37.30 6.78
CA ASP A 659 -20.13 38.46 7.37
C ASP A 659 -21.56 38.58 6.83
N ALA A 660 -22.50 38.77 7.73
CA ALA A 660 -23.90 38.88 7.42
C ALA A 660 -24.26 40.26 6.86
N GLU A 661 -23.42 41.28 7.13
CA GLU A 661 -23.66 42.69 6.78
C GLU A 661 -22.33 43.31 6.32
N PRO A 662 -21.75 42.84 5.19
CA PRO A 662 -20.44 43.30 4.74
C PRO A 662 -20.47 44.81 4.46
N VAL A 663 -19.50 45.52 5.04
CA VAL A 663 -19.27 46.94 4.79
C VAL A 663 -18.03 47.07 3.91
N ASP A 664 -18.19 47.62 2.71
CA ASP A 664 -17.06 48.05 1.88
C ASP A 664 -16.50 49.36 2.46
N TYR A 665 -15.45 49.22 3.26
CA TYR A 665 -14.78 50.35 3.93
C TYR A 665 -13.95 51.23 2.96
N GLU A 666 -13.70 50.78 1.71
CA GLU A 666 -12.87 51.51 0.74
C GLU A 666 -13.66 52.15 -0.43
N ASN A 667 -14.70 51.51 -1.00
CA ASN A 667 -15.27 51.94 -2.31
C ASN A 667 -16.81 52.02 -2.43
N GLY A 668 -17.59 51.70 -1.40
CA GLY A 668 -19.03 51.95 -1.32
C GLY A 668 -19.93 51.24 -2.36
N LYS A 669 -19.53 50.13 -2.98
CA LYS A 669 -20.41 49.26 -3.79
C LYS A 669 -20.05 47.78 -3.66
N THR A 670 -21.02 46.98 -3.21
CA THR A 670 -20.80 45.57 -2.89
C THR A 670 -21.17 44.60 -4.02
N ASP A 671 -20.25 43.71 -4.40
CA ASP A 671 -20.60 42.40 -4.97
C ASP A 671 -20.98 41.48 -3.79
N GLU A 672 -22.28 41.42 -3.47
CA GLU A 672 -22.83 41.02 -2.14
C GLU A 672 -22.29 39.71 -1.55
N GLU A 673 -21.92 38.70 -2.36
CA GLU A 673 -21.46 37.40 -1.85
C GLU A 673 -19.93 37.24 -1.77
N ALA A 674 -19.18 37.81 -2.71
CA ALA A 674 -17.71 37.70 -2.73
C ALA A 674 -17.07 38.57 -1.63
N GLU A 675 -17.66 39.73 -1.36
CA GLU A 675 -17.24 40.60 -0.26
C GLU A 675 -17.67 40.06 1.11
N ALA A 676 -18.67 39.16 1.17
CA ALA A 676 -19.16 38.60 2.41
C ALA A 676 -18.28 37.48 3.00
N LEU A 677 -17.43 36.80 2.23
CA LEU A 677 -16.60 35.69 2.76
C LEU A 677 -15.42 36.23 3.59
N VAL A 678 -15.27 35.74 4.82
CA VAL A 678 -14.26 36.21 5.80
C VAL A 678 -13.16 35.20 5.99
N ALA A 679 -13.54 33.95 6.21
CA ALA A 679 -12.59 32.89 6.54
C ALA A 679 -13.09 31.56 5.99
N VAL A 680 -12.14 30.70 5.63
CA VAL A 680 -12.40 29.32 5.22
C VAL A 680 -11.54 28.38 6.04
N ALA A 681 -12.06 27.19 6.32
CA ALA A 681 -11.31 26.12 6.97
C ALA A 681 -11.87 24.76 6.53
N THR A 682 -11.07 23.70 6.64
CA THR A 682 -11.54 22.32 6.50
C THR A 682 -11.40 21.61 7.83
N ILE A 683 -12.52 21.16 8.44
CA ILE A 683 -12.48 20.36 9.67
C ILE A 683 -12.53 18.87 9.35
N LEU A 684 -11.86 18.06 10.18
CA LEU A 684 -11.84 16.60 10.08
C LEU A 684 -12.66 15.99 11.21
N THR A 685 -13.77 15.37 10.84
CA THR A 685 -14.70 14.77 11.80
C THR A 685 -14.74 13.27 11.61
N MET A 686 -14.55 12.53 12.70
CA MET A 686 -14.81 11.10 12.75
C MET A 686 -16.31 10.87 12.95
N VAL A 687 -16.92 10.13 12.02
CA VAL A 687 -18.36 9.88 12.01
C VAL A 687 -18.62 8.37 11.98
N GLU A 688 -19.40 7.89 12.93
CA GLU A 688 -19.82 6.50 13.02
C GLU A 688 -20.60 6.07 11.78
N LYS A 689 -20.32 4.85 11.35
CA LYS A 689 -21.07 4.18 10.29
C LYS A 689 -22.37 3.64 10.85
N LYS A 690 -23.39 3.65 10.00
CA LYS A 690 -24.70 3.10 10.33
C LYS A 690 -24.58 1.60 10.60
N GLN A 691 -25.11 1.18 11.74
CA GLN A 691 -25.26 -0.22 12.06
C GLN A 691 -26.54 -0.73 11.39
N THR A 692 -26.41 -1.63 10.41
CA THR A 692 -27.54 -2.24 9.69
C THR A 692 -27.53 -3.77 9.73
N THR A 693 -26.49 -4.36 10.32
CA THR A 693 -26.25 -5.82 10.29
C THR A 693 -27.00 -6.58 11.38
N PHE A 694 -27.42 -5.89 12.44
CA PHE A 694 -28.00 -6.50 13.63
C PHE A 694 -29.33 -5.82 13.87
N VAL A 695 -30.37 -6.60 14.08
CA VAL A 695 -31.64 -6.09 14.55
C VAL A 695 -31.44 -5.66 16.00
N GLU A 696 -31.89 -4.45 16.33
CA GLU A 696 -31.76 -3.95 17.70
C GLU A 696 -32.75 -4.70 18.62
N MET A 697 -32.20 -5.32 19.66
CA MET A 697 -32.94 -6.24 20.55
C MET A 697 -33.55 -5.49 21.74
N THR A 698 -34.63 -4.75 21.47
CA THR A 698 -35.46 -4.18 22.53
C THR A 698 -36.21 -5.29 23.28
N GLU A 699 -36.68 -5.01 24.50
CA GLU A 699 -37.48 -5.95 25.30
C GLU A 699 -38.67 -6.51 24.50
N SER A 700 -39.45 -5.63 23.87
CA SER A 700 -40.57 -6.02 23.01
C SER A 700 -40.16 -6.88 21.80
N ARG A 701 -38.98 -6.62 21.20
CA ARG A 701 -38.50 -7.42 20.08
C ARG A 701 -38.07 -8.81 20.54
N ILE A 702 -37.40 -8.92 21.68
CA ILE A 702 -37.01 -10.20 22.28
C ILE A 702 -38.26 -11.03 22.58
N ASP A 703 -39.27 -10.44 23.23
CA ASP A 703 -40.53 -11.12 23.55
C ASP A 703 -41.25 -11.62 22.27
N THR A 704 -41.28 -10.77 21.24
CA THR A 704 -41.87 -11.15 19.95
C THR A 704 -41.13 -12.33 19.33
N CYS A 705 -39.79 -12.35 19.37
CA CYS A 705 -39.01 -13.48 18.84
C CYS A 705 -39.25 -14.76 19.64
N LEU A 706 -39.25 -14.68 20.98
CA LEU A 706 -39.49 -15.83 21.86
C LEU A 706 -40.91 -16.38 21.73
N SER A 707 -41.90 -15.53 21.42
CA SER A 707 -43.30 -15.96 21.20
C SER A 707 -43.47 -16.82 19.93
N LYS A 708 -42.59 -16.64 18.93
CA LYS A 708 -42.57 -17.45 17.70
C LYS A 708 -41.88 -18.81 17.88
N LEU A 709 -41.08 -18.96 18.93
CA LEU A 709 -40.30 -20.17 19.21
C LEU A 709 -41.16 -21.21 19.95
N ASN A 710 -41.26 -22.43 19.43
CA ASN A 710 -41.95 -23.57 20.08
C ASN A 710 -41.03 -24.81 20.11
N GLN A 711 -41.43 -25.87 20.81
CA GLN A 711 -40.60 -27.08 20.98
C GLN A 711 -40.24 -27.76 19.66
N ASP A 712 -41.10 -27.66 18.64
CA ASP A 712 -40.92 -28.27 17.33
C ASP A 712 -40.13 -27.38 16.35
N THR A 713 -39.73 -26.17 16.76
CA THR A 713 -39.01 -25.25 15.89
C THR A 713 -37.61 -25.80 15.60
N LYS A 714 -37.30 -26.00 14.31
CA LYS A 714 -36.01 -26.55 13.90
C LYS A 714 -35.01 -25.43 13.63
N PRO A 715 -33.75 -25.57 14.08
CA PRO A 715 -32.71 -24.63 13.70
C PRO A 715 -32.37 -24.79 12.20
N VAL A 716 -32.05 -23.67 11.56
CA VAL A 716 -31.57 -23.60 10.18
C VAL A 716 -30.12 -24.07 10.09
N TRP A 717 -29.32 -23.91 11.16
CA TRP A 717 -27.96 -24.45 11.30
C TRP A 717 -27.63 -24.77 12.77
N GLY A 718 -26.55 -25.50 13.03
CA GLY A 718 -26.22 -25.99 14.37
C GLY A 718 -27.15 -27.10 14.87
N THR A 719 -26.94 -27.55 16.11
CA THR A 719 -27.59 -28.76 16.63
C THR A 719 -28.47 -28.54 17.87
N MET A 720 -28.48 -27.32 18.45
CA MET A 720 -29.28 -27.02 19.63
C MET A 720 -30.78 -27.14 19.36
N THR A 721 -31.51 -27.72 20.31
CA THR A 721 -32.97 -27.61 20.40
C THR A 721 -33.39 -26.19 20.82
N PRO A 722 -34.65 -25.79 20.59
CA PRO A 722 -35.19 -24.51 21.07
C PRO A 722 -34.92 -24.27 22.56
N GLN A 723 -35.12 -25.28 23.40
CA GLN A 723 -34.92 -25.16 24.84
C GLN A 723 -33.44 -25.02 25.19
N GLN A 724 -32.55 -25.81 24.59
CA GLN A 724 -31.10 -25.68 24.81
C GLN A 724 -30.57 -24.30 24.41
N MET A 725 -31.09 -23.72 23.32
CA MET A 725 -30.70 -22.36 22.91
C MET A 725 -31.12 -21.32 23.96
N VAL A 726 -32.35 -21.41 24.47
CA VAL A 726 -32.85 -20.50 25.51
C VAL A 726 -32.07 -20.65 26.82
N GLU A 727 -31.80 -21.87 27.26
CA GLU A 727 -30.98 -22.16 28.45
C GLU A 727 -29.53 -21.69 28.27
N HIS A 728 -28.98 -21.77 27.06
CA HIS A 728 -27.66 -21.23 26.75
C HIS A 728 -27.62 -19.68 26.85
N LEU A 729 -28.67 -19.00 26.40
CA LEU A 729 -28.81 -17.55 26.59
C LEU A 729 -28.96 -17.19 28.08
N GLU A 730 -29.75 -17.95 28.84
CA GLU A 730 -29.87 -17.78 30.30
C GLU A 730 -28.51 -17.87 31.00
N LEU A 731 -27.74 -18.93 30.72
CA LEU A 731 -26.40 -19.12 31.26
C LEU A 731 -25.52 -17.88 31.01
N THR A 732 -25.63 -17.32 29.82
CA THR A 732 -24.85 -16.14 29.41
C THR A 732 -25.24 -14.90 30.22
N TYR A 733 -26.52 -14.70 30.52
CA TYR A 733 -26.97 -13.61 31.39
C TYR A 733 -26.57 -13.79 32.85
N ARG A 734 -26.57 -15.02 33.37
CA ARG A 734 -26.10 -15.30 34.73
C ARG A 734 -24.61 -15.04 34.89
N ILE A 735 -23.81 -15.34 33.85
CA ILE A 735 -22.41 -14.91 33.76
C ILE A 735 -22.31 -13.38 33.76
N ALA A 736 -23.10 -12.70 32.90
CA ALA A 736 -23.09 -11.24 32.79
C ALA A 736 -23.47 -10.54 34.11
N ALA A 737 -24.41 -11.11 34.87
CA ALA A 737 -24.84 -10.64 36.18
C ALA A 737 -23.82 -10.88 37.32
N GLY A 738 -22.72 -11.58 37.03
CA GLY A 738 -21.70 -11.93 38.02
C GLY A 738 -22.06 -13.12 38.91
N GLU A 739 -23.14 -13.85 38.63
CA GLU A 739 -23.53 -15.04 39.41
C GLU A 739 -22.59 -16.22 39.16
N ILE A 740 -22.05 -16.32 37.95
CA ILE A 740 -21.14 -17.37 37.51
C ILE A 740 -19.88 -16.69 36.99
N GLN A 741 -18.77 -16.81 37.71
CA GLN A 741 -17.47 -16.20 37.37
C GLN A 741 -16.27 -17.14 37.52
N ASP A 742 -16.50 -18.32 38.12
CA ASP A 742 -15.46 -19.33 38.36
C ASP A 742 -15.27 -20.21 37.12
N PHE A 743 -14.64 -19.66 36.08
CA PHE A 743 -14.23 -20.37 34.86
C PHE A 743 -13.04 -19.67 34.20
N GLU A 744 -12.28 -20.41 33.39
CA GLU A 744 -11.17 -19.86 32.62
C GLU A 744 -11.65 -19.24 31.30
N VAL A 745 -11.04 -18.10 30.93
CA VAL A 745 -11.26 -17.47 29.62
C VAL A 745 -10.57 -18.33 28.55
N ALA A 746 -11.34 -18.85 27.59
CA ALA A 746 -10.85 -19.79 26.59
C ALA A 746 -9.93 -19.15 25.55
N THR A 747 -10.02 -17.83 25.36
CA THR A 747 -9.19 -17.10 24.41
C THR A 747 -7.83 -16.78 25.03
N PRO A 748 -6.70 -17.16 24.39
CA PRO A 748 -5.37 -16.83 24.90
C PRO A 748 -5.10 -15.32 24.97
N ASP A 749 -4.44 -14.86 26.03
CA ASP A 749 -4.12 -13.43 26.28
C ASP A 749 -3.51 -12.72 25.07
N LYS A 750 -2.64 -13.39 24.32
CA LYS A 750 -1.94 -12.82 23.14
C LYS A 750 -2.87 -12.35 22.03
N VAL A 751 -4.10 -12.86 21.97
CA VAL A 751 -5.11 -12.51 20.97
C VAL A 751 -6.40 -11.98 21.58
N LEU A 752 -6.51 -11.98 22.91
CA LEU A 752 -7.72 -11.59 23.63
C LEU A 752 -8.24 -10.22 23.21
N ASP A 753 -7.38 -9.20 23.16
CA ASP A 753 -7.79 -7.86 22.72
C ASP A 753 -8.31 -7.81 21.29
N LYS A 754 -7.74 -8.61 20.39
CA LYS A 754 -8.20 -8.69 18.99
C LYS A 754 -9.56 -9.38 18.90
N VAL A 755 -9.80 -10.41 19.72
CA VAL A 755 -11.08 -11.10 19.78
C VAL A 755 -12.13 -10.21 20.45
N ALA A 756 -11.82 -9.56 21.57
CA ALA A 756 -12.68 -8.59 22.24
C ALA A 756 -13.05 -7.41 21.32
N ALA A 757 -12.10 -6.91 20.53
CA ALA A 757 -12.36 -5.89 19.51
C ALA A 757 -13.43 -6.30 18.48
N THR A 758 -13.63 -7.60 18.22
CA THR A 758 -14.69 -8.04 17.30
C THR A 758 -16.10 -7.77 17.84
N LEU A 759 -16.28 -7.50 19.14
CA LEU A 759 -17.59 -7.07 19.66
C LEU A 759 -18.02 -5.71 19.09
N TRP A 760 -17.06 -4.86 18.74
CA TRP A 760 -17.29 -3.49 18.30
C TRP A 760 -17.56 -3.39 16.80
N ASP A 761 -17.14 -4.38 16.00
CA ASP A 761 -17.39 -4.36 14.57
C ASP A 761 -18.83 -4.80 14.21
N TYR A 762 -19.26 -4.53 12.98
CA TYR A 762 -20.58 -4.95 12.49
C TYR A 762 -20.53 -6.30 11.77
N LYS A 763 -19.66 -7.23 12.18
CA LYS A 763 -19.60 -8.58 11.61
C LYS A 763 -20.35 -9.58 12.48
N LYS A 764 -21.14 -10.44 11.83
CA LYS A 764 -21.86 -11.53 12.51
C LYS A 764 -20.88 -12.50 13.17
N MET A 765 -21.33 -13.12 14.27
CA MET A 765 -20.60 -14.22 14.90
C MET A 765 -20.45 -15.39 13.92
N PRO A 766 -19.33 -16.13 13.95
CA PRO A 766 -19.15 -17.31 13.12
C PRO A 766 -20.21 -18.37 13.43
N ARG A 767 -20.65 -19.10 12.41
CA ARG A 767 -21.55 -20.26 12.57
C ARG A 767 -20.78 -21.47 13.08
N ASP A 768 -21.51 -22.37 13.73
CA ASP A 768 -21.01 -23.67 14.21
C ASP A 768 -19.79 -23.58 15.15
N TYR A 769 -19.72 -22.49 15.92
CA TYR A 769 -18.71 -22.31 16.96
C TYR A 769 -19.16 -23.00 18.26
N ASN A 770 -18.29 -23.82 18.85
CA ASN A 770 -18.56 -24.47 20.13
C ASN A 770 -18.41 -23.48 21.27
N PHE A 771 -19.45 -23.35 22.11
CA PHE A 771 -19.36 -22.54 23.31
C PHE A 771 -18.31 -23.13 24.28
N PRO A 772 -17.31 -22.36 24.74
CA PRO A 772 -16.16 -22.93 25.43
C PRO A 772 -16.45 -23.60 26.79
N LEU A 773 -17.58 -23.27 27.43
CA LEU A 773 -17.97 -23.90 28.69
C LEU A 773 -18.72 -25.22 28.49
N TYR A 774 -18.99 -25.63 27.24
CA TYR A 774 -19.57 -26.93 26.92
C TYR A 774 -18.49 -27.89 26.44
N GLU A 775 -18.65 -29.17 26.77
CA GLU A 775 -17.77 -30.22 26.27
C GLU A 775 -17.96 -30.42 24.77
N ALA A 776 -16.85 -30.46 24.02
CA ALA A 776 -16.90 -30.46 22.57
C ALA A 776 -17.61 -31.72 22.03
N GLY A 777 -18.65 -31.51 21.22
CA GLY A 777 -19.44 -32.60 20.63
C GLY A 777 -20.49 -33.21 21.56
N ILE A 778 -20.61 -32.72 22.80
CA ILE A 778 -21.64 -33.13 23.75
C ILE A 778 -22.65 -32.00 23.92
N GLN A 779 -23.93 -32.30 23.74
CA GLN A 779 -24.98 -31.32 23.99
C GLN A 779 -25.22 -31.18 25.50
N PRO A 780 -25.41 -29.96 26.02
CA PRO A 780 -25.72 -29.76 27.42
C PRO A 780 -27.06 -30.41 27.78
N ALA A 781 -27.13 -30.97 28.98
CA ALA A 781 -28.37 -31.48 29.55
C ALA A 781 -29.35 -30.33 29.84
N LEU A 782 -30.64 -30.57 29.58
CA LEU A 782 -31.70 -29.60 29.86
C LEU A 782 -31.79 -29.34 31.37
N GLN A 783 -31.86 -28.07 31.75
CA GLN A 783 -31.95 -27.62 33.14
C GLN A 783 -33.39 -27.44 33.60
N HIS A 784 -34.28 -27.03 32.68
CA HIS A 784 -35.69 -26.78 32.99
C HIS A 784 -36.59 -27.90 32.50
N LYS A 785 -37.81 -27.97 33.06
CA LYS A 785 -38.76 -29.01 32.73
C LYS A 785 -39.24 -28.92 31.27
N ASP A 786 -39.45 -27.69 30.78
CA ASP A 786 -39.94 -27.41 29.44
C ASP A 786 -39.46 -26.03 28.93
N LEU A 787 -39.73 -25.78 27.64
CA LEU A 787 -39.34 -24.54 26.95
C LEU A 787 -39.96 -23.27 27.57
N ASP A 788 -41.17 -23.33 28.11
CA ASP A 788 -41.83 -22.14 28.65
C ASP A 788 -41.22 -21.74 30.00
N GLU A 789 -40.87 -22.72 30.84
CA GLU A 789 -40.09 -22.49 32.05
C GLU A 789 -38.70 -21.93 31.71
N ALA A 790 -38.02 -22.48 30.69
CA ALA A 790 -36.73 -21.96 30.23
C ALA A 790 -36.80 -20.50 29.72
N LYS A 791 -37.83 -20.14 28.95
CA LYS A 791 -38.04 -18.76 28.48
C LYS A 791 -38.19 -17.78 29.65
N LYS A 792 -38.97 -18.17 30.66
CA LYS A 792 -39.17 -17.35 31.85
C LYS A 792 -37.86 -17.16 32.62
N ALA A 793 -37.11 -18.25 32.86
CA ALA A 793 -35.83 -18.20 33.54
C ALA A 793 -34.80 -17.32 32.80
N MET A 794 -34.73 -17.42 31.47
CA MET A 794 -33.89 -16.57 30.63
C MET A 794 -34.21 -15.08 30.77
N LEU A 795 -35.51 -14.71 30.77
CA LEU A 795 -35.93 -13.32 30.93
C LEU A 795 -35.65 -12.79 32.35
N ASP A 796 -35.85 -13.61 33.38
CA ASP A 796 -35.52 -13.27 34.76
C ASP A 796 -34.00 -13.06 34.94
N ALA A 797 -33.17 -13.92 34.34
CA ALA A 797 -31.71 -13.79 34.34
C ALA A 797 -31.26 -12.51 33.60
N ARG A 798 -31.87 -12.20 32.44
CA ARG A 798 -31.59 -10.96 31.70
C ARG A 798 -31.91 -9.73 32.56
N LYS A 799 -33.03 -9.75 33.28
CA LYS A 799 -33.41 -8.65 34.19
C LYS A 799 -32.38 -8.50 35.32
N ALA A 800 -31.92 -9.60 35.91
CA ALA A 800 -30.88 -9.59 36.94
C ALA A 800 -29.57 -8.97 36.42
N TYR A 801 -29.15 -9.32 35.20
CA TYR A 801 -28.02 -8.72 34.50
C TYR A 801 -28.17 -7.19 34.35
N LEU A 802 -29.32 -6.72 33.86
CA LEU A 802 -29.58 -5.28 33.69
C LEU A 802 -29.58 -4.54 35.04
N ASP A 803 -30.18 -5.13 36.07
CA ASP A 803 -30.22 -4.56 37.43
C ASP A 803 -28.84 -4.53 38.09
N PHE A 804 -27.98 -5.54 37.82
CA PHE A 804 -26.60 -5.57 38.29
C PHE A 804 -25.80 -4.37 37.79
N TYR A 805 -25.82 -4.10 36.49
CA TYR A 805 -25.08 -2.96 35.92
C TYR A 805 -25.71 -1.60 36.20
N LYS A 806 -27.03 -1.55 36.45
CA LYS A 806 -27.69 -0.35 36.95
C LYS A 806 -27.17 0.05 38.33
N LYS A 807 -26.93 -0.93 39.21
CA LYS A 807 -26.35 -0.73 40.56
C LYS A 807 -24.83 -0.52 40.51
N ASN A 808 -24.14 -1.22 39.60
CA ASN A 808 -22.68 -1.27 39.52
C ASN A 808 -22.15 -0.71 38.18
N LYS A 809 -22.32 0.59 37.93
CA LYS A 809 -22.05 1.22 36.62
C LYS A 809 -20.62 1.06 36.06
N ARG A 810 -19.64 0.78 36.92
CA ARG A 810 -18.22 0.64 36.56
C ARG A 810 -17.70 -0.80 36.73
N ALA A 811 -18.54 -1.75 37.11
CA ALA A 811 -18.12 -3.14 37.24
C ALA A 811 -17.71 -3.71 35.88
N THR A 812 -16.83 -4.71 35.93
CA THR A 812 -16.55 -5.64 34.84
C THR A 812 -16.87 -7.06 35.32
N THR A 813 -17.28 -7.94 34.40
CA THR A 813 -17.44 -9.37 34.68
C THR A 813 -16.81 -10.17 33.55
N ASN A 814 -16.34 -11.38 33.86
CA ASN A 814 -15.68 -12.27 32.92
C ASN A 814 -16.67 -12.80 31.88
N ASN A 815 -16.22 -12.88 30.63
CA ASN A 815 -16.84 -13.60 29.53
C ASN A 815 -15.89 -14.70 29.05
N ALA A 816 -16.45 -15.89 28.77
CA ALA A 816 -15.68 -17.08 28.40
C ALA A 816 -14.82 -16.93 27.12
N VAL A 817 -15.16 -16.00 26.22
CA VAL A 817 -14.43 -15.77 24.97
C VAL A 817 -13.73 -14.41 24.96
N PHE A 818 -14.37 -13.37 25.47
CA PHE A 818 -13.93 -11.99 25.28
C PHE A 818 -13.18 -11.41 26.50
N GLY A 819 -13.02 -12.17 27.58
CA GLY A 819 -12.35 -11.71 28.80
C GLY A 819 -13.26 -10.81 29.64
N GLU A 820 -12.69 -9.87 30.38
CA GLU A 820 -13.48 -8.92 31.18
C GLU A 820 -14.23 -7.92 30.30
N LEU A 821 -15.55 -7.83 30.51
CA LEU A 821 -16.44 -6.92 29.79
C LEU A 821 -17.12 -5.96 30.77
N ASN A 822 -17.19 -4.68 30.36
CA ASN A 822 -18.03 -3.68 31.04
C ASN A 822 -19.49 -3.75 30.54
N ASN A 823 -20.37 -2.93 31.14
CA ASN A 823 -21.80 -2.86 30.77
C ASN A 823 -22.02 -2.66 29.26
N TYR A 824 -21.27 -1.76 28.63
CA TYR A 824 -21.43 -1.48 27.21
C TYR A 824 -20.97 -2.65 26.35
N GLU A 825 -19.88 -3.32 26.72
CA GLU A 825 -19.37 -4.46 25.98
C GLU A 825 -20.28 -5.69 26.12
N TRP A 826 -20.91 -5.89 27.29
CA TRP A 826 -21.97 -6.88 27.44
C TRP A 826 -23.19 -6.57 26.58
N TYR A 827 -23.58 -5.30 26.46
CA TYR A 827 -24.61 -4.88 25.50
C TYR A 827 -24.24 -5.24 24.06
N LEU A 828 -22.98 -4.99 23.65
CA LEU A 828 -22.50 -5.38 22.31
C LEU A 828 -22.55 -6.90 22.11
N MET A 829 -22.11 -7.65 23.12
CA MET A 829 -22.09 -9.11 23.09
C MET A 829 -23.51 -9.67 23.02
N GLU A 830 -24.42 -9.22 23.89
CA GLU A 830 -25.85 -9.58 23.91
C GLU A 830 -26.49 -9.38 22.54
N ARG A 831 -26.30 -8.20 21.93
CA ARG A 831 -26.86 -7.91 20.61
C ARG A 831 -26.38 -8.91 19.55
N LYS A 832 -25.07 -9.20 19.50
CA LYS A 832 -24.52 -10.16 18.54
C LYS A 832 -25.02 -11.58 18.82
N HIS A 833 -25.10 -11.96 20.09
CA HIS A 833 -25.46 -13.30 20.53
C HIS A 833 -26.93 -13.62 20.28
N LEU A 834 -27.83 -12.69 20.61
CA LEU A 834 -29.26 -12.80 20.30
C LEU A 834 -29.50 -12.82 18.79
N ASN A 835 -28.87 -11.94 18.01
CA ASN A 835 -29.01 -11.97 16.56
C ASN A 835 -28.53 -13.31 15.98
N HIS A 836 -27.41 -13.85 16.47
CA HIS A 836 -26.89 -15.15 16.03
C HIS A 836 -27.91 -16.28 16.22
N HIS A 837 -28.46 -16.42 17.44
CA HIS A 837 -29.40 -17.50 17.74
C HIS A 837 -30.81 -17.25 17.19
N PHE A 838 -31.27 -16.01 17.11
CA PHE A 838 -32.58 -15.74 16.52
C PHE A 838 -32.57 -15.93 15.01
N GLU A 839 -31.48 -15.60 14.30
CA GLU A 839 -31.33 -16.00 12.90
C GLU A 839 -31.21 -17.53 12.77
N GLN A 840 -30.53 -18.21 13.71
CA GLN A 840 -30.40 -19.68 13.73
C GLN A 840 -31.76 -20.37 13.72
N PHE A 841 -32.78 -19.80 14.36
CA PHE A 841 -34.14 -20.33 14.41
C PHE A 841 -35.13 -19.57 13.52
N ASN A 842 -34.64 -18.72 12.60
CA ASN A 842 -35.47 -17.95 11.67
C ASN A 842 -36.54 -17.09 12.38
N LEU A 843 -36.21 -16.50 13.54
CA LEU A 843 -37.11 -15.67 14.35
C LEU A 843 -37.04 -14.18 13.96
N ILE A 844 -35.96 -13.80 13.31
CA ILE A 844 -35.69 -12.49 12.73
C ILE A 844 -35.32 -12.65 11.26
N ASP A 845 -35.64 -11.62 10.47
CA ASP A 845 -35.49 -11.57 9.02
C ASP A 845 -34.05 -11.31 8.57
#